data_AF-A0A0A9X5D2-F1
#
_entry.id   AF-A0A0A9X5D2-F1
#
_cell.length_a   1.000
_cell.length_b   1.000
_cell.length_c   1.000
_cell.angle_alpha   90.00
_cell.angle_beta   90.00
_cell.angle_gamma   90.00
#
_symmetry.space_group_name_H-M   'P 1'
#
loop_
_entity.id
_entity.type
_entity.pdbx_description
1 polymer ?
#
loop_
_entity_poly.entity_id
_entity_poly.type
_entity_poly.pdbx_seq_one_letter_code
_entity_poly.pdbx_strand_id
1 'polypeptide(L)'
;VVLGFAHHDKSDITIRVVFVFYCVFLATRLVLLIVAFPLVTIAMGRTVEWRYAIIQVVGTYKGGPTYILGFQYAMMISRNWYTVLQITVIFTMISQIFNVLMFPLLLKMLRMYDYSAARIANMNIAMADTNNCREKAIFALKMDKIFRDANWPVVETFTRLSHPYKKTTQTVDARNDDGKEDHQIRSVICPDCKTEILAQPTKREIDAMKREARERIIKSQAVSFHRQYEMGSLTVREYDYLSTIVEGEVNNPEPKLHPEKMKFRSNFTKVLIQLKRVLLWFSKLTAEVYHFIPQSTIRNWCYQISTSRQLRIMMALLTLTDTALTMAQVIIYYTTSFATEAEPGWGYSETNWTFGSTVQKLHIFFYTLSLLEFLILMLGLGLDQYFSRNVNKIEASTGIILGTLEIVIYMENCLRAGRSMHPYEIPIIMLIKSTTPLRLAKIYILIIAAVPKIIASIDATLGDEMMRNYELGKAYLVALNRTSALLNRIVYSEAVYTELMKEIDSDRMLVTKEMGLIQKDDPSIATTVKTRHAIRYVINGMEDCIKDMKEEGVIDMIEAEAVQDSLGRNKNILRELLMISATPPEEILKNIPWLRDDQENLTYLLQNAELTSYDYGDVLIHAGDDPVGIHLLVSGLLRSHYIPSTTTLQLNSKFGVLPNYDFFNNVKFDQPQESYVVSGSIIGEIGAVSGRRYDMTINCDTAVQVYYIPWEIVKQVVHESEDSKIIMSKIWKAISIKIALNILLYNVVTFQGWAPEKLLLFLNKGFVPIIPEMISVVITTRVEIIILIEGLVMDKFSRTVYTAPVYIPKSMHEIILPEHPDWEYSTMIETRMLIIPSNISNEEELKGPGGIFKFREKERSRDDDSPHRKVGFDVDPKEIVTKSENLNSTTSSKIL
;
A
#
# COMPACT_ATOMS: atom_id res chain seq x y z
N VAL A 1 -41.42 51.23 -33.33
CA VAL A 1 -42.62 50.58 -32.76
C VAL A 1 -42.87 51.01 -31.31
N VAL A 2 -41.91 50.89 -30.38
CA VAL A 2 -42.04 51.41 -28.98
C VAL A 2 -42.40 52.90 -28.94
N LEU A 3 -41.88 53.70 -29.88
CA LEU A 3 -42.14 55.13 -30.01
C LEU A 3 -43.59 55.50 -30.37
N GLY A 4 -44.36 54.59 -30.97
CA GLY A 4 -45.74 54.86 -31.40
C GLY A 4 -46.77 54.73 -30.28
N PHE A 5 -46.47 53.97 -29.22
CA PHE A 5 -47.39 53.71 -28.12
C PHE A 5 -47.19 54.62 -26.91
N ALA A 6 -46.06 55.33 -26.82
CA ALA A 6 -45.79 56.27 -25.72
C ALA A 6 -46.65 57.57 -25.77
N HIS A 7 -47.44 57.74 -26.82
CA HIS A 7 -48.27 58.94 -27.02
C HIS A 7 -49.70 58.82 -26.47
N HIS A 8 -50.16 57.63 -26.11
CA HIS A 8 -51.50 57.41 -25.54
C HIS A 8 -51.42 56.71 -24.17
N ASP A 9 -52.10 57.36 -23.21
CA ASP A 9 -52.40 56.93 -21.84
C ASP A 9 -51.27 56.78 -20.81
N LYS A 10 -51.53 57.41 -19.66
CA LYS A 10 -50.58 57.75 -18.60
C LYS A 10 -50.67 56.84 -17.37
N SER A 11 -51.35 55.70 -17.45
CA SER A 11 -51.65 54.95 -16.21
C SER A 11 -51.89 53.44 -16.36
N ASP A 12 -51.26 52.76 -17.31
CA ASP A 12 -51.10 51.29 -17.22
C ASP A 12 -50.08 50.78 -18.24
N ILE A 13 -48.80 50.79 -17.86
CA ILE A 13 -47.79 49.96 -18.56
C ILE A 13 -48.05 48.52 -18.12
N THR A 14 -49.04 47.92 -18.76
CA THR A 14 -49.43 46.54 -18.49
C THR A 14 -48.33 45.61 -18.96
N ILE A 15 -47.98 44.62 -18.13
CA ILE A 15 -47.08 43.49 -18.43
C ILE A 15 -47.37 42.88 -19.82
N ARG A 16 -48.63 42.95 -20.27
CA ARG A 16 -49.09 42.55 -21.60
C ARG A 16 -48.32 43.21 -22.75
N VAL A 17 -48.05 44.51 -22.66
CA VAL A 17 -47.34 45.26 -23.72
C VAL A 17 -45.89 44.79 -23.83
N VAL A 18 -45.20 44.65 -22.70
CA VAL A 18 -43.82 44.15 -22.63
C VAL A 18 -43.71 42.73 -23.20
N PHE A 19 -44.68 41.86 -22.87
CA PHE A 19 -44.74 40.49 -23.39
C PHE A 19 -44.97 40.44 -24.90
N VAL A 20 -45.90 41.24 -25.43
CA VAL A 20 -46.14 41.30 -26.89
C VAL A 20 -44.89 41.75 -27.63
N PHE A 21 -44.18 42.77 -27.13
CA PHE A 21 -42.91 43.20 -27.73
C PHE A 21 -41.86 42.08 -27.73
N TYR A 22 -41.74 41.33 -26.63
CA TYR A 22 -40.83 40.18 -26.54
C TYR A 22 -41.13 39.12 -27.60
N CYS A 23 -42.39 38.74 -27.78
CA CYS A 23 -42.79 37.78 -28.81
C CYS A 23 -42.50 38.28 -30.23
N VAL A 24 -42.76 39.57 -30.51
CA VAL A 24 -42.47 40.17 -31.82
C VAL A 24 -40.97 40.18 -32.11
N PHE A 25 -40.13 40.50 -31.13
CA PHE A 25 -38.68 40.51 -31.31
C PHE A 25 -38.07 39.10 -31.47
N LEU A 26 -38.66 38.08 -30.84
CA LEU A 26 -38.28 36.68 -31.10
C LEU A 26 -38.66 36.25 -32.53
N ALA A 27 -39.86 36.62 -32.98
CA ALA A 27 -40.31 36.34 -34.33
C ALA A 27 -39.43 37.02 -35.40
N THR A 28 -39.04 38.28 -35.19
CA THR A 28 -38.13 38.97 -36.12
C THR A 28 -36.74 38.34 -36.17
N ARG A 29 -36.20 37.88 -35.03
CA ARG A 29 -34.94 37.12 -34.99
C ARG A 29 -35.03 35.80 -35.74
N LEU A 30 -36.13 35.08 -35.58
CA LEU A 30 -36.37 33.83 -36.30
C LEU A 30 -36.36 34.07 -37.82
N VAL A 31 -37.06 35.12 -38.29
CA VAL A 31 -37.09 35.49 -39.71
C VAL A 31 -35.71 35.90 -40.20
N LEU A 32 -34.99 36.76 -39.47
CA LEU A 32 -33.64 37.19 -39.83
C LEU A 32 -32.67 36.01 -39.92
N LEU A 33 -32.75 35.06 -38.99
CA LEU A 33 -31.91 33.87 -39.00
C LEU A 33 -32.26 32.94 -40.17
N ILE A 34 -33.54 32.74 -40.50
CA ILE A 34 -33.95 31.94 -41.67
C ILE A 34 -33.38 32.53 -42.97
N VAL A 35 -33.36 33.86 -43.09
CA VAL A 35 -32.79 34.56 -44.26
C VAL A 35 -31.26 34.50 -44.26
N ALA A 36 -30.62 34.65 -43.10
CA ALA A 36 -29.17 34.66 -42.98
C ALA A 36 -28.54 33.26 -43.03
N PHE A 37 -29.26 32.21 -42.62
CA PHE A 37 -28.77 30.83 -42.56
C PHE A 37 -28.16 30.32 -43.88
N PRO A 38 -28.81 30.45 -45.06
CA PRO A 38 -28.22 30.04 -46.32
C PRO A 38 -26.95 30.84 -46.69
N LEU A 39 -26.88 32.13 -46.33
CA LEU A 39 -25.70 32.96 -46.59
C LEU A 39 -24.49 32.54 -45.75
N VAL A 40 -24.71 32.20 -44.48
CA VAL A 40 -23.65 31.74 -43.57
C VAL A 40 -23.10 30.38 -44.00
N THR A 41 -23.96 29.46 -44.44
CA THR A 41 -23.50 28.14 -44.92
C THR A 41 -22.65 28.23 -46.18
N ILE A 42 -22.93 29.19 -47.06
CA ILE A 42 -22.15 29.42 -48.28
C ILE A 42 -20.81 30.09 -47.95
N ALA A 43 -20.79 31.04 -47.02
CA ALA A 43 -19.57 31.77 -46.65
C ALA A 43 -18.55 30.94 -45.85
N MET A 44 -19.01 30.00 -45.01
CA MET A 44 -18.13 29.20 -44.14
C MET A 44 -17.73 27.83 -44.72
N GLY A 45 -18.27 27.44 -45.88
CA GLY A 45 -17.96 26.15 -46.52
C GLY A 45 -18.30 24.91 -45.68
N ARG A 46 -19.04 25.07 -44.58
CA ARG A 46 -19.47 24.01 -43.66
C ARG A 46 -20.98 24.07 -43.45
N THR A 47 -21.62 22.91 -43.41
CA THR A 47 -23.03 22.79 -43.05
C THR A 47 -23.19 23.10 -41.56
N VAL A 48 -23.72 24.29 -41.24
CA VAL A 48 -24.12 24.63 -39.87
C VAL A 48 -25.33 23.77 -39.51
N GLU A 49 -25.27 22.99 -38.43
CA GLU A 49 -26.45 22.22 -38.00
C GLU A 49 -27.58 23.18 -37.58
N TRP A 50 -28.81 22.90 -38.01
CA TRP A 50 -30.01 23.67 -37.65
C TRP A 50 -30.22 23.82 -36.14
N ARG A 51 -29.66 22.88 -35.35
CA ARG A 51 -29.69 22.89 -33.88
C ARG A 51 -29.03 24.15 -33.32
N TYR A 52 -27.92 24.60 -33.89
CA TYR A 52 -27.22 25.83 -33.47
C TYR A 52 -28.01 27.10 -33.80
N ALA A 53 -28.76 27.09 -34.92
CA ALA A 53 -29.61 28.21 -35.31
C ALA A 53 -30.76 28.42 -34.29
N ILE A 54 -31.35 27.34 -33.79
CA ILE A 54 -32.41 27.41 -32.77
C ILE A 54 -31.88 28.01 -31.46
N ILE A 55 -30.67 27.64 -31.04
CA ILE A 55 -30.04 28.24 -29.86
C ILE A 55 -29.84 29.75 -30.06
N GLN A 56 -29.40 30.17 -31.24
CA GLN A 56 -29.18 31.58 -31.55
C GLN A 56 -30.48 32.41 -31.52
N VAL A 57 -31.62 31.85 -31.92
CA VAL A 57 -32.94 32.52 -31.79
C VAL A 57 -33.24 32.85 -30.33
N VAL A 58 -32.99 31.89 -29.43
CA VAL A 58 -33.31 31.97 -27.99
C VAL A 58 -32.21 32.68 -27.18
N GLY A 59 -31.05 32.97 -27.78
CA GLY A 59 -29.91 33.61 -27.12
C GLY A 59 -30.23 34.98 -26.49
N THR A 60 -29.51 35.34 -25.43
CA THR A 60 -29.73 36.60 -24.68
C THR A 60 -29.61 37.85 -25.56
N TYR A 61 -30.45 38.86 -25.33
CA TYR A 61 -30.17 40.23 -25.80
C TYR A 61 -29.01 40.82 -24.99
N LYS A 62 -27.94 41.26 -25.66
CA LYS A 62 -26.83 41.98 -25.00
C LYS A 62 -27.34 43.37 -24.58
N GLY A 63 -27.46 43.62 -23.28
CA GLY A 63 -28.04 44.85 -22.75
C GLY A 63 -27.25 46.12 -23.09
N GLY A 64 -25.92 46.05 -23.20
CA GLY A 64 -25.04 47.21 -23.40
C GLY A 64 -25.48 48.16 -24.54
N PRO A 65 -25.53 47.71 -25.80
CA PRO A 65 -25.95 48.55 -26.93
C PRO A 65 -27.38 49.07 -26.79
N THR A 66 -28.30 48.26 -26.25
CA THR A 66 -29.70 48.63 -26.05
C THR A 66 -29.86 49.71 -24.98
N TYR A 67 -29.06 49.66 -23.92
CA TYR A 67 -29.02 50.70 -22.90
C TYR A 67 -28.41 51.98 -23.44
N ILE A 68 -27.31 51.92 -24.21
CA ILE A 68 -26.68 53.10 -24.82
C ILE A 68 -27.68 53.82 -25.74
N LEU A 69 -28.38 53.09 -26.60
CA LEU A 69 -29.44 53.65 -27.45
C LEU A 69 -30.62 54.22 -26.63
N GLY A 70 -31.00 53.54 -25.54
CA GLY A 70 -32.02 54.02 -24.61
C GLY A 70 -31.61 55.31 -23.89
N PHE A 71 -30.34 55.43 -23.49
CA PHE A 71 -29.77 56.62 -22.87
C PHE A 71 -29.61 57.77 -23.87
N GLN A 72 -29.17 57.48 -25.10
CA GLN A 72 -29.10 58.47 -26.17
C GLN A 72 -30.50 59.04 -26.49
N TYR A 73 -31.52 58.18 -26.50
CA TYR A 73 -32.91 58.60 -26.65
C TYR A 73 -33.38 59.48 -25.47
N ALA A 74 -33.01 59.13 -24.24
CA ALA A 74 -33.31 59.93 -23.06
C ALA A 74 -32.67 61.32 -23.09
N MET A 75 -31.50 61.47 -23.72
CA MET A 75 -30.85 62.76 -23.90
C MET A 75 -31.48 63.64 -25.00
N MET A 76 -32.10 63.05 -26.04
CA MET A 76 -32.64 63.79 -27.19
C MET A 76 -34.09 64.27 -27.03
N ILE A 77 -34.95 63.58 -26.27
CA ILE A 77 -36.40 63.88 -26.18
C ILE A 77 -36.83 63.97 -24.71
N SER A 78 -37.32 65.13 -24.26
CA SER A 78 -37.57 65.42 -22.83
C SER A 78 -38.86 64.81 -22.27
N ARG A 79 -39.78 64.31 -23.10
CA ARG A 79 -41.09 63.82 -22.66
C ARG A 79 -41.10 62.29 -22.61
N ASN A 80 -41.27 61.73 -21.41
CA ASN A 80 -41.43 60.29 -21.14
C ASN A 80 -40.19 59.40 -21.38
N TRP A 81 -38.98 59.94 -21.22
CA TRP A 81 -37.73 59.18 -21.37
C TRP A 81 -37.58 58.02 -20.35
N TYR A 82 -38.02 58.24 -19.11
CA TYR A 82 -37.90 57.28 -18.01
C TYR A 82 -38.68 55.99 -18.28
N THR A 83 -39.86 56.09 -18.91
CA THR A 83 -40.70 54.96 -19.29
C THR A 83 -40.05 54.07 -20.35
N VAL A 84 -39.33 54.65 -21.31
CA VAL A 84 -38.63 53.86 -22.34
C VAL A 84 -37.43 53.13 -21.75
N LEU A 85 -36.68 53.77 -20.85
CA LEU A 85 -35.59 53.13 -20.11
C LEU A 85 -36.09 52.02 -19.17
N GLN A 86 -37.19 52.24 -18.47
CA GLN A 86 -37.81 51.20 -17.64
C GLN A 86 -38.24 49.98 -18.47
N ILE A 87 -38.87 50.19 -19.63
CA ILE A 87 -39.28 49.10 -20.52
C ILE A 87 -38.06 48.32 -21.06
N THR A 88 -36.98 49.00 -21.45
CA THR A 88 -35.78 48.32 -21.97
C THR A 88 -35.04 47.53 -20.89
N VAL A 89 -34.99 48.02 -19.65
CA VAL A 89 -34.44 47.30 -18.49
C VAL A 89 -35.30 46.09 -18.13
N ILE A 90 -36.62 46.24 -18.05
CA ILE A 90 -37.53 45.11 -17.74
C ILE A 90 -37.44 44.05 -18.83
N PHE A 91 -37.40 44.45 -20.10
CA PHE A 91 -37.29 43.54 -21.24
C PHE A 91 -35.99 42.71 -21.24
N THR A 92 -34.85 43.36 -20.98
CA THR A 92 -33.55 42.69 -20.92
C THR A 92 -33.45 41.74 -19.73
N MET A 93 -34.01 42.09 -18.57
CA MET A 93 -34.14 41.18 -17.42
C MET A 93 -34.99 39.94 -17.76
N ILE A 94 -36.16 40.13 -18.38
CA ILE A 94 -37.04 39.02 -18.77
C ILE A 94 -36.34 38.08 -19.75
N SER A 95 -35.60 38.61 -20.73
CA SER A 95 -34.82 37.78 -21.67
C SER A 95 -33.73 36.97 -20.98
N GLN A 96 -33.02 37.55 -20.00
CA GLN A 96 -31.98 36.84 -19.26
C GLN A 96 -32.56 35.71 -18.41
N ILE A 97 -33.65 35.99 -17.69
CA ILE A 97 -34.35 34.99 -16.86
C ILE A 97 -34.88 33.86 -17.74
N PHE A 98 -35.53 34.18 -18.86
CA PHE A 98 -36.05 33.19 -19.80
C PHE A 98 -34.93 32.32 -20.37
N ASN A 99 -33.78 32.90 -20.72
CA ASN A 99 -32.66 32.13 -21.24
C ASN A 99 -32.04 31.22 -20.18
N VAL A 100 -31.81 31.68 -18.95
CA VAL A 100 -31.26 30.84 -17.86
C VAL A 100 -32.15 29.62 -17.60
N LEU A 101 -33.48 29.79 -17.65
CA LEU A 101 -34.43 28.70 -17.43
C LEU A 101 -34.55 27.75 -18.64
N MET A 102 -34.63 28.30 -19.86
CA MET A 102 -34.93 27.52 -21.06
C MET A 102 -33.71 26.91 -21.72
N PHE A 103 -32.53 27.53 -21.62
CA PHE A 103 -31.31 27.07 -22.30
C PHE A 103 -30.87 25.65 -21.89
N PRO A 104 -30.87 25.25 -20.60
CA PRO A 104 -30.54 23.89 -20.21
C PRO A 104 -31.55 22.86 -20.72
N LEU A 105 -32.84 23.23 -20.75
CA LEU A 105 -33.93 22.40 -21.28
C LEU A 105 -33.80 22.22 -22.80
N LEU A 106 -33.48 23.30 -23.52
CA LEU A 106 -33.28 23.31 -24.97
C LEU A 106 -32.09 22.45 -25.38
N LEU A 107 -30.95 22.61 -24.68
CA LEU A 107 -29.73 21.84 -24.94
C LEU A 107 -29.95 20.34 -24.71
N LYS A 108 -30.74 19.98 -23.68
CA LYS A 108 -31.12 18.59 -23.39
C LYS A 108 -32.10 18.03 -24.42
N MET A 109 -33.10 18.82 -24.85
CA MET A 109 -34.09 18.42 -25.85
C MET A 109 -33.45 18.23 -27.23
N LEU A 110 -32.52 19.11 -27.62
CA LEU A 110 -31.81 19.05 -28.90
C LEU A 110 -30.66 18.02 -28.94
N ARG A 111 -30.49 17.23 -27.86
CA ARG A 111 -29.44 16.20 -27.74
C ARG A 111 -28.03 16.69 -28.06
N MET A 112 -27.73 17.95 -27.74
CA MET A 112 -26.39 18.52 -27.96
C MET A 112 -25.37 18.11 -26.88
N TYR A 113 -25.85 17.45 -25.83
CA TYR A 113 -25.00 16.84 -24.80
C TYR A 113 -24.63 15.39 -25.09
N ASP A 114 -25.19 14.78 -26.14
CA ASP A 114 -24.91 13.38 -26.46
C ASP A 114 -23.58 13.29 -27.23
N TYR A 115 -22.65 12.49 -26.70
CA TYR A 115 -21.39 12.19 -27.40
C TYR A 115 -21.69 11.46 -28.71
N SER A 116 -20.90 11.73 -29.75
CA SER A 116 -21.07 11.03 -31.03
C SER A 116 -20.80 9.54 -30.86
N ALA A 117 -21.48 8.70 -31.65
CA ALA A 117 -21.28 7.25 -31.60
C ALA A 117 -19.81 6.85 -31.87
N ALA A 118 -19.11 7.60 -32.74
CA ALA A 118 -17.69 7.44 -32.99
C ALA A 118 -16.83 7.75 -31.75
N ARG A 119 -17.18 8.79 -30.98
CA ARG A 119 -16.48 9.14 -29.74
C ARG A 119 -16.67 8.09 -28.64
N ILE A 120 -17.88 7.54 -28.54
CA ILE A 120 -18.19 6.43 -27.63
C ILE A 120 -17.41 5.18 -28.04
N ALA A 121 -17.31 4.89 -29.34
CA ALA A 121 -16.54 3.77 -29.85
C ALA A 121 -15.02 3.93 -29.59
N ASN A 122 -14.45 5.11 -29.84
CA ASN A 122 -13.04 5.40 -29.56
C ASN A 122 -12.74 5.29 -28.05
N MET A 123 -13.62 5.82 -27.20
CA MET A 123 -13.48 5.70 -25.75
C MET A 123 -13.55 4.24 -25.27
N ASN A 124 -14.39 3.40 -25.89
CA ASN A 124 -14.44 1.97 -25.58
C ASN A 124 -13.14 1.25 -25.94
N ILE A 125 -12.51 1.61 -27.06
CA ILE A 125 -11.20 1.07 -27.48
C ILE A 125 -10.12 1.52 -26.48
N ALA A 126 -10.07 2.81 -26.14
CA ALA A 126 -9.14 3.34 -25.14
C ALA A 126 -9.30 2.67 -23.76
N MET A 127 -10.55 2.40 -23.35
CA MET A 127 -10.85 1.66 -22.12
C MET A 127 -10.40 0.19 -22.20
N ALA A 128 -10.53 -0.46 -23.36
CA ALA A 128 -10.04 -1.83 -23.56
C ALA A 128 -8.51 -1.89 -23.44
N ASP A 129 -7.81 -0.96 -24.08
CA ASP A 129 -6.34 -0.88 -24.02
C ASP A 129 -5.84 -0.54 -22.61
N THR A 130 -6.52 0.39 -21.93
CA THR A 130 -6.22 0.73 -20.52
C THR A 130 -6.45 -0.48 -19.59
N ASN A 131 -7.51 -1.27 -19.82
CA ASN A 131 -7.77 -2.49 -19.06
C ASN A 131 -6.72 -3.59 -19.36
N ASN A 132 -6.23 -3.68 -20.59
CA ASN A 132 -5.13 -4.58 -20.95
C ASN A 132 -3.82 -4.16 -20.26
N CYS A 133 -3.52 -2.86 -20.22
CA CYS A 133 -2.42 -2.28 -19.43
C CYS A 133 -2.55 -2.63 -17.93
N ARG A 134 -3.75 -2.52 -17.36
CA ARG A 134 -4.05 -2.91 -15.97
C ARG A 134 -3.72 -4.38 -15.71
N GLU A 135 -4.20 -5.28 -16.56
CA GLU A 135 -4.01 -6.73 -16.40
C GLU A 135 -2.54 -7.11 -16.48
N LYS A 136 -1.79 -6.51 -17.41
CA LYS A 136 -0.32 -6.65 -17.48
C LYS A 136 0.34 -6.16 -16.20
N ALA A 137 -0.02 -4.99 -15.67
CA ALA A 137 0.56 -4.47 -14.44
C ALA A 137 0.28 -5.36 -13.20
N ILE A 138 -0.96 -5.84 -13.04
CA ILE A 138 -1.34 -6.79 -11.98
C ILE A 138 -0.54 -8.08 -12.12
N PHE A 139 -0.43 -8.59 -13.35
CA PHE A 139 0.33 -9.79 -13.65
C PHE A 139 1.80 -9.64 -13.26
N ALA A 140 2.43 -8.51 -13.60
CA ALA A 140 3.84 -8.23 -13.28
C ALA A 140 4.10 -8.29 -11.76
N LEU A 141 3.21 -7.70 -10.96
CA LEU A 141 3.36 -7.66 -9.52
C LEU A 141 3.09 -9.02 -8.85
N LYS A 142 2.16 -9.84 -9.37
CA LYS A 142 1.93 -11.21 -8.88
C LYS A 142 3.19 -12.10 -9.00
N MET A 143 4.08 -11.78 -9.95
CA MET A 143 5.34 -12.49 -10.17
C MET A 143 6.46 -12.07 -9.19
N ASP A 144 6.35 -10.90 -8.56
CA ASP A 144 7.35 -10.41 -7.62
C ASP A 144 7.14 -11.02 -6.22
N LYS A 145 8.22 -11.57 -5.64
CA LYS A 145 8.25 -12.16 -4.28
C LYS A 145 7.66 -11.22 -3.23
N ILE A 146 7.88 -9.91 -3.36
CA ILE A 146 7.50 -8.92 -2.34
C ILE A 146 5.98 -8.73 -2.27
N PHE A 147 5.25 -8.92 -3.37
CA PHE A 147 3.82 -8.60 -3.47
C PHE A 147 2.91 -9.84 -3.48
N ARG A 148 3.44 -11.06 -3.40
CA ARG A 148 2.63 -12.31 -3.44
C ARG A 148 1.53 -12.37 -2.38
N ASP A 149 1.78 -11.84 -1.19
CA ASP A 149 0.87 -11.77 -0.04
C ASP A 149 -0.03 -10.51 -0.03
N ALA A 150 -0.02 -9.69 -1.10
CA ALA A 150 -1.02 -8.64 -1.26
C ALA A 150 -2.43 -9.23 -1.46
N ASN A 151 -3.46 -8.49 -1.05
CA ASN A 151 -4.85 -8.91 -1.25
C ASN A 151 -5.30 -8.57 -2.68
N TRP A 152 -5.08 -9.51 -3.60
CA TRP A 152 -5.41 -9.35 -5.02
C TRP A 152 -6.89 -9.12 -5.34
N PRO A 153 -7.86 -9.76 -4.65
CA PRO A 153 -9.28 -9.42 -4.82
C PRO A 153 -9.57 -7.93 -4.58
N VAL A 154 -8.95 -7.34 -3.56
CA VAL A 154 -9.04 -5.91 -3.28
C VAL A 154 -8.34 -5.10 -4.38
N VAL A 155 -7.13 -5.47 -4.81
CA VAL A 155 -6.44 -4.79 -5.93
C VAL A 155 -7.30 -4.78 -7.19
N GLU A 156 -7.87 -5.92 -7.57
CA GLU A 156 -8.69 -6.09 -8.77
C GLU A 156 -10.01 -5.31 -8.69
N THR A 157 -10.59 -5.18 -7.50
CA THR A 157 -11.82 -4.39 -7.30
C THR A 157 -11.53 -2.89 -7.36
N PHE A 158 -10.46 -2.42 -6.71
CA PHE A 158 -10.11 -0.99 -6.62
C PHE A 158 -9.49 -0.42 -7.91
N THR A 159 -8.86 -1.25 -8.74
CA THR A 159 -8.24 -0.84 -10.01
C THR A 159 -9.20 -0.91 -11.21
N ARG A 160 -10.47 -1.30 -11.01
CA ARG A 160 -11.50 -1.25 -12.06
C ARG A 160 -11.90 0.19 -12.35
N LEU A 161 -11.77 0.60 -13.61
CA LEU A 161 -12.23 1.90 -14.09
C LEU A 161 -13.71 1.85 -14.47
N SER A 162 -14.48 2.83 -13.99
CA SER A 162 -15.83 3.11 -14.49
C SER A 162 -15.79 3.89 -15.80
N HIS A 163 -16.76 3.68 -16.70
CA HIS A 163 -16.80 4.36 -17.99
C HIS A 163 -16.84 5.91 -17.86
N PRO A 164 -15.92 6.66 -18.51
CA PRO A 164 -15.73 8.11 -18.33
C PRO A 164 -16.92 9.00 -18.66
N TYR A 165 -17.80 8.58 -19.58
CA TYR A 165 -18.97 9.38 -20.00
C TYR A 165 -20.16 9.38 -19.01
N LYS A 166 -19.87 9.34 -17.70
CA LYS A 166 -20.72 9.88 -16.63
C LYS A 166 -20.09 11.20 -16.12
N LYS A 167 -20.72 12.32 -16.54
CA LYS A 167 -20.69 13.74 -16.05
C LYS A 167 -19.78 14.01 -14.82
N THR A 168 -18.93 15.03 -14.69
CA THR A 168 -18.76 16.43 -15.20
C THR A 168 -17.32 16.84 -14.82
N THR A 169 -16.42 17.16 -15.77
CA THR A 169 -15.98 18.48 -16.31
C THR A 169 -15.14 19.41 -15.39
N GLN A 170 -13.83 19.57 -15.70
CA GLN A 170 -13.11 20.78 -16.17
C GLN A 170 -11.73 21.13 -15.53
N THR A 171 -10.67 20.79 -16.27
CA THR A 171 -9.58 21.59 -16.89
C THR A 171 -8.40 22.18 -16.07
N VAL A 172 -7.22 21.78 -16.55
CA VAL A 172 -5.81 22.09 -16.24
C VAL A 172 -5.30 23.24 -17.14
N ASP A 173 -4.17 23.88 -16.78
CA ASP A 173 -3.05 24.14 -17.72
C ASP A 173 -1.83 24.80 -17.03
N ALA A 174 -0.63 24.24 -17.27
CA ALA A 174 0.69 24.82 -17.03
C ALA A 174 1.61 24.47 -18.22
N ARG A 175 2.57 25.35 -18.57
CA ARG A 175 3.52 25.23 -19.70
C ARG A 175 4.99 25.19 -19.25
N ASN A 176 5.81 24.52 -20.08
CA ASN A 176 7.25 24.19 -20.04
C ASN A 176 8.23 25.40 -20.13
N ASP A 177 9.52 25.27 -19.73
CA ASP A 177 10.66 24.76 -20.56
C ASP A 177 12.10 25.08 -20.02
N ASP A 178 13.00 24.11 -20.22
CA ASP A 178 14.48 23.96 -20.35
C ASP A 178 15.61 24.93 -19.85
N GLY A 179 16.75 24.32 -19.46
CA GLY A 179 18.10 24.94 -19.34
C GLY A 179 19.27 23.93 -19.11
N LYS A 180 20.36 24.07 -19.88
CA LYS A 180 21.59 23.21 -20.01
C LYS A 180 22.68 23.53 -18.97
N GLU A 181 23.67 22.63 -18.75
CA GLU A 181 25.13 22.93 -18.86
C GLU A 181 26.09 21.72 -18.64
N ASP A 182 27.25 21.82 -19.29
CA ASP A 182 28.38 20.90 -19.51
C ASP A 182 29.14 20.41 -18.26
N HIS A 183 29.96 19.34 -18.40
CA HIS A 183 31.39 19.31 -17.99
C HIS A 183 32.18 18.12 -18.59
N GLN A 184 33.31 18.43 -19.25
CA GLN A 184 34.30 17.51 -19.83
C GLN A 184 35.37 17.09 -18.81
N ILE A 185 35.94 15.88 -18.97
CA ILE A 185 37.10 15.38 -18.20
C ILE A 185 38.27 15.09 -19.15
N ARG A 186 39.50 15.50 -18.76
CA ARG A 186 40.77 15.36 -19.52
C ARG A 186 41.49 14.04 -19.22
N SER A 187 42.13 13.45 -20.25
CA SER A 187 43.17 12.41 -20.14
C SER A 187 44.58 13.02 -20.31
N VAL A 188 45.62 12.32 -19.82
CA VAL A 188 47.05 12.66 -20.04
C VAL A 188 47.76 11.45 -20.63
N ILE A 189 48.61 11.71 -21.64
CA ILE A 189 49.32 10.71 -22.46
C ILE A 189 50.74 10.50 -21.92
N CYS A 190 51.16 9.24 -21.77
CA CYS A 190 52.51 8.85 -21.39
C CYS A 190 53.52 9.16 -22.53
N PRO A 191 54.62 9.90 -22.26
CA PRO A 191 55.54 10.35 -23.29
C PRO A 191 56.42 9.27 -23.95
N ASP A 192 56.52 8.05 -23.38
CA ASP A 192 57.42 7.01 -23.91
C ASP A 192 56.72 5.93 -24.77
N CYS A 193 55.46 5.62 -24.51
CA CYS A 193 54.79 4.47 -25.16
C CYS A 193 53.40 4.75 -25.74
N LYS A 194 52.93 6.01 -25.73
CA LYS A 194 51.65 6.45 -26.33
C LYS A 194 50.41 5.60 -25.97
N THR A 195 50.38 5.01 -24.77
CA THR A 195 49.22 4.27 -24.25
C THR A 195 48.56 5.07 -23.12
N GLU A 196 47.23 5.25 -23.15
CA GLU A 196 46.47 5.89 -22.06
C GLU A 196 46.36 4.91 -20.89
N ILE A 197 46.86 5.28 -19.71
CA ILE A 197 46.80 4.45 -18.50
C ILE A 197 46.17 5.26 -17.36
N LEU A 198 45.11 4.71 -16.76
CA LEU A 198 44.50 5.20 -15.52
C LEU A 198 45.45 4.89 -14.35
N ALA A 199 45.95 5.93 -13.67
CA ALA A 199 46.79 5.75 -12.50
C ALA A 199 45.99 5.14 -11.33
N GLN A 200 46.57 4.17 -10.63
CA GLN A 200 45.96 3.61 -9.42
C GLN A 200 45.96 4.66 -8.30
N PRO A 201 44.83 4.81 -7.58
CA PRO A 201 44.65 5.86 -6.57
C PRO A 201 45.43 5.57 -5.28
N THR A 202 46.04 6.62 -4.74
CA THR A 202 46.73 6.64 -3.43
C THR A 202 45.74 6.50 -2.26
N LYS A 203 46.21 6.16 -1.05
CA LYS A 203 45.35 5.97 0.14
C LYS A 203 44.47 7.20 0.47
N ARG A 204 44.99 8.42 0.26
CA ARG A 204 44.22 9.67 0.42
C ARG A 204 43.17 9.85 -0.68
N GLU A 205 43.45 9.40 -1.90
CA GLU A 205 42.49 9.41 -3.01
C GLU A 205 41.42 8.33 -2.82
N ILE A 206 41.74 7.19 -2.21
CA ILE A 206 40.77 6.16 -1.80
C ILE A 206 39.79 6.73 -0.77
N ASP A 207 40.26 7.43 0.26
CA ASP A 207 39.38 8.04 1.27
C ASP A 207 38.52 9.18 0.67
N ALA A 208 39.06 9.95 -0.28
CA ALA A 208 38.31 10.97 -1.01
C ALA A 208 37.24 10.38 -1.95
N MET A 209 37.58 9.32 -2.69
CA MET A 209 36.65 8.56 -3.53
C MET A 209 35.56 7.87 -2.71
N LYS A 210 35.89 7.36 -1.52
CA LYS A 210 34.91 6.80 -0.57
C LYS A 210 33.90 7.85 -0.14
N ARG A 211 34.35 9.05 0.23
CA ARG A 211 33.47 10.16 0.60
C ARG A 211 32.56 10.57 -0.55
N GLU A 212 33.13 10.77 -1.74
CA GLU A 212 32.36 11.13 -2.93
C GLU A 212 31.35 10.04 -3.33
N ALA A 213 31.75 8.77 -3.26
CA ALA A 213 30.87 7.64 -3.52
C ALA A 213 29.70 7.58 -2.53
N ARG A 214 29.96 7.83 -1.24
CA ARG A 214 28.92 7.92 -0.20
C ARG A 214 27.95 9.08 -0.44
N GLU A 215 28.45 10.26 -0.85
CA GLU A 215 27.61 11.39 -1.25
C GLU A 215 26.73 11.05 -2.47
N ARG A 216 27.29 10.37 -3.48
CA ARG A 216 26.57 9.91 -4.67
C ARG A 216 25.53 8.83 -4.32
N ILE A 217 25.82 7.95 -3.37
CA ILE A 217 24.88 6.96 -2.83
C ILE A 217 23.69 7.66 -2.18
N ILE A 218 23.92 8.63 -1.29
CA ILE A 218 22.84 9.36 -0.63
C ILE A 218 22.01 10.17 -1.64
N LYS A 219 22.65 10.84 -2.60
CA LYS A 219 21.94 11.51 -3.71
C LYS A 219 21.10 10.53 -4.52
N SER A 220 21.62 9.33 -4.80
CA SER A 220 20.89 8.26 -5.48
C SER A 220 19.67 7.79 -4.68
N GLN A 221 19.81 7.66 -3.36
CA GLN A 221 18.71 7.34 -2.45
C GLN A 221 17.66 8.46 -2.41
N ALA A 222 18.10 9.73 -2.36
CA ALA A 222 17.23 10.90 -2.40
C ALA A 222 16.37 10.94 -3.68
N VAL A 223 17.00 10.75 -4.83
CA VAL A 223 16.31 10.64 -6.13
C VAL A 223 15.35 9.46 -6.14
N SER A 224 15.73 8.33 -5.50
CA SER A 224 14.83 7.18 -5.35
C SER A 224 13.62 7.50 -4.49
N PHE A 225 13.76 8.26 -3.40
CA PHE A 225 12.64 8.70 -2.56
C PHE A 225 11.75 9.68 -3.31
N HIS A 226 12.34 10.64 -4.04
CA HIS A 226 11.59 11.58 -4.86
C HIS A 226 10.76 10.87 -5.93
N ARG A 227 11.37 9.95 -6.67
CA ARG A 227 10.65 9.15 -7.67
C ARG A 227 9.57 8.28 -7.03
N GLN A 228 9.81 7.71 -5.85
CA GLN A 228 8.78 6.96 -5.11
C GLN A 228 7.62 7.85 -4.66
N TYR A 229 7.87 9.12 -4.36
CA TYR A 229 6.86 10.12 -4.08
C TYR A 229 6.07 10.52 -5.34
N GLU A 230 6.73 10.76 -6.48
CA GLU A 230 6.08 11.02 -7.77
C GLU A 230 5.19 9.85 -8.20
N MET A 231 5.66 8.61 -8.02
CA MET A 231 4.89 7.38 -8.23
C MET A 231 3.85 7.13 -7.13
N GLY A 232 3.67 8.04 -6.17
CA GLY A 232 2.69 7.92 -5.09
C GLY A 232 2.94 6.79 -4.08
N SER A 233 4.06 6.08 -4.16
CA SER A 233 4.45 5.02 -3.21
C SER A 233 4.70 5.58 -1.81
N LEU A 234 5.22 6.80 -1.72
CA LEU A 234 5.41 7.55 -0.47
C LEU A 234 4.34 8.65 -0.34
N THR A 235 3.85 8.87 0.87
CA THR A 235 3.06 10.05 1.21
C THR A 235 3.94 11.29 1.36
N VAL A 236 3.35 12.49 1.27
CA VAL A 236 4.06 13.76 1.47
C VAL A 236 4.84 13.76 2.78
N ARG A 237 4.18 13.34 3.87
CA ARG A 237 4.77 13.30 5.22
C ARG A 237 5.99 12.37 5.30
N GLU A 238 5.96 11.24 4.61
CA GLU A 238 7.05 10.26 4.61
C GLU A 238 8.21 10.71 3.74
N TYR A 239 7.91 11.32 2.58
CA TYR A 239 8.90 11.94 1.73
C TYR A 239 9.62 13.07 2.47
N ASP A 240 8.89 13.98 3.12
CA ASP A 240 9.48 15.06 3.91
C ASP A 240 10.36 14.53 5.03
N TYR A 241 9.93 13.47 5.72
CA TYR A 241 10.72 12.82 6.76
C TYR A 241 12.04 12.23 6.20
N LEU A 242 11.97 11.48 5.09
CA LEU A 242 13.15 10.90 4.45
C LEU A 242 14.07 11.96 3.85
N SER A 243 13.52 13.01 3.23
CA SER A 243 14.28 14.15 2.69
C SER A 243 15.01 14.89 3.80
N THR A 244 14.34 15.14 4.93
CA THR A 244 14.95 15.79 6.10
C THR A 244 16.13 14.99 6.65
N ILE A 245 16.00 13.65 6.73
CA ILE A 245 17.11 12.79 7.18
C ILE A 245 18.25 12.84 6.16
N VAL A 246 17.95 12.73 4.88
CA VAL A 246 18.95 12.82 3.80
C VAL A 246 19.70 14.14 3.84
N GLU A 247 19.00 15.27 3.92
CA GLU A 247 19.57 16.62 4.02
C GLU A 247 20.46 16.79 5.26
N GLY A 248 20.08 16.16 6.37
CA GLY A 248 20.88 16.11 7.59
C GLY A 248 22.19 15.32 7.42
N GLU A 249 22.19 14.24 6.65
CA GLU A 249 23.36 13.38 6.46
C GLU A 249 24.35 13.87 5.40
N VAL A 250 23.89 14.64 4.40
CA VAL A 250 24.77 15.18 3.34
C VAL A 250 25.87 16.08 3.92
N ASN A 251 25.64 16.72 5.07
CA ASN A 251 26.59 17.64 5.72
C ASN A 251 27.56 16.94 6.69
N ASN A 252 27.43 15.62 6.91
CA ASN A 252 28.31 14.88 7.81
C ASN A 252 29.65 14.51 7.14
N PRO A 253 30.77 14.44 7.90
CA PRO A 253 32.07 14.07 7.36
C PRO A 253 32.11 12.64 6.78
N GLU A 254 31.25 11.75 7.28
CA GLU A 254 30.95 10.46 6.68
C GLU A 254 29.44 10.39 6.38
N PRO A 255 29.01 10.82 5.18
CA PRO A 255 27.60 10.90 4.86
C PRO A 255 27.07 9.46 4.71
N LYS A 256 26.26 9.00 5.67
CA LYS A 256 25.65 7.66 5.66
C LYS A 256 24.24 7.69 6.25
N LEU A 257 23.28 7.19 5.49
CA LEU A 257 21.93 6.96 5.97
C LEU A 257 21.93 5.69 6.83
N HIS A 258 21.98 5.83 8.15
CA HIS A 258 21.88 4.67 9.05
C HIS A 258 20.42 4.23 9.20
N PRO A 259 20.10 2.93 9.08
CA PRO A 259 18.74 2.44 9.33
C PRO A 259 18.25 2.76 10.75
N GLU A 260 19.14 2.82 11.74
CA GLU A 260 18.83 3.19 13.12
C GLU A 260 18.24 4.61 13.24
N LYS A 261 18.65 5.54 12.37
CA LYS A 261 18.13 6.91 12.33
C LYS A 261 16.70 6.99 11.81
N MET A 262 16.22 5.96 11.10
CA MET A 262 14.82 5.87 10.68
C MET A 262 13.87 5.59 11.85
N LYS A 263 14.39 5.19 13.03
CA LYS A 263 13.65 4.95 14.27
C LYS A 263 12.42 4.04 14.06
N PHE A 264 12.63 2.88 13.41
CA PHE A 264 11.60 1.86 13.20
C PHE A 264 10.84 1.45 14.49
N ARG A 265 11.45 1.67 15.67
CA ARG A 265 10.77 1.70 16.98
C ARG A 265 11.13 2.99 17.71
N SER A 266 10.28 4.01 17.59
CA SER A 266 10.51 5.31 18.22
C SER A 266 10.42 5.20 19.75
N ASN A 267 11.10 6.10 20.48
CA ASN A 267 10.92 6.21 21.94
C ASN A 267 9.45 6.48 22.31
N PHE A 268 8.71 7.13 21.41
CA PHE A 268 7.28 7.38 21.55
C PHE A 268 6.47 6.08 21.54
N THR A 269 6.75 5.13 20.63
CA THR A 269 6.12 3.80 20.63
C THR A 269 6.38 3.05 21.94
N LYS A 270 7.62 3.14 22.48
CA LYS A 270 7.97 2.50 23.77
C LYS A 270 7.16 3.08 24.93
N VAL A 271 7.00 4.41 24.97
CA VAL A 271 6.18 5.10 25.98
C VAL A 271 4.70 4.69 25.85
N LEU A 272 4.14 4.62 24.65
CA LEU A 272 2.76 4.17 24.43
C LEU A 272 2.54 2.71 24.88
N ILE A 273 3.48 1.81 24.60
CA ILE A 273 3.43 0.42 25.06
C ILE A 273 3.49 0.34 26.59
N GLN A 274 4.35 1.14 27.23
CA GLN A 274 4.42 1.21 28.69
C GLN A 274 3.12 1.77 29.28
N LEU A 275 2.58 2.85 28.70
CA LEU A 275 1.30 3.43 29.09
C LEU A 275 0.16 2.41 28.96
N LYS A 276 0.10 1.67 27.85
CA LYS A 276 -0.87 0.58 27.65
C LYS A 276 -0.73 -0.49 28.73
N ARG A 277 0.49 -0.93 29.06
CA ARG A 277 0.73 -1.90 30.15
C ARG A 277 0.26 -1.38 31.50
N VAL A 278 0.55 -0.13 31.81
CA VAL A 278 0.10 0.52 33.05
C VAL A 278 -1.43 0.59 33.09
N LEU A 279 -2.09 1.02 32.00
CA LEU A 279 -3.54 1.08 31.89
C LEU A 279 -4.22 -0.29 31.99
N LEU A 280 -3.63 -1.33 31.39
CA LEU A 280 -4.10 -2.72 31.50
C LEU A 280 -3.93 -3.27 32.92
N TRP A 281 -2.80 -2.98 33.56
CA TRP A 281 -2.56 -3.33 34.95
C TRP A 281 -3.58 -2.65 35.88
N PHE A 282 -3.81 -1.34 35.68
CA PHE A 282 -4.87 -0.61 36.37
C PHE A 282 -6.24 -1.28 36.09
N SER A 283 -6.61 -1.52 34.84
CA SER A 283 -7.88 -2.20 34.49
C SER A 283 -8.08 -3.53 35.21
N LYS A 284 -7.02 -4.34 35.34
CA LYS A 284 -7.07 -5.63 36.07
C LYS A 284 -7.22 -5.45 37.58
N LEU A 285 -6.56 -4.44 38.15
CA LEU A 285 -6.61 -4.14 39.58
C LEU A 285 -7.94 -3.50 39.99
N THR A 286 -8.61 -2.84 39.05
CA THR A 286 -9.92 -2.20 39.21
C THR A 286 -11.10 -3.08 38.81
N ALA A 287 -10.84 -4.26 38.22
CA ALA A 287 -11.86 -5.21 37.81
C ALA A 287 -12.67 -5.71 39.02
N GLU A 288 -13.97 -5.47 38.98
CA GLU A 288 -14.85 -5.77 40.11
C GLU A 288 -15.27 -7.25 40.10
N VAL A 289 -14.85 -8.00 41.12
CA VAL A 289 -15.34 -9.36 41.37
C VAL A 289 -16.46 -9.29 42.41
N TYR A 290 -17.68 -9.67 42.02
CA TYR A 290 -18.80 -9.77 42.97
C TYR A 290 -18.87 -11.19 43.54
N HIS A 291 -18.70 -11.32 44.85
CA HIS A 291 -18.63 -12.62 45.50
C HIS A 291 -20.00 -13.27 45.75
N PHE A 292 -21.08 -12.48 45.83
CA PHE A 292 -22.41 -12.98 46.17
C PHE A 292 -23.48 -12.44 45.21
N ILE A 293 -24.21 -13.35 44.57
CA ILE A 293 -25.34 -13.01 43.69
C ILE A 293 -26.64 -13.32 44.45
N PRO A 294 -27.52 -12.33 44.70
CA PRO A 294 -28.72 -12.54 45.50
C PRO A 294 -29.80 -13.33 44.75
N GLN A 295 -30.49 -14.24 45.46
CA GLN A 295 -31.53 -15.11 44.90
C GLN A 295 -32.96 -14.54 44.94
N SER A 296 -33.25 -13.58 45.82
CA SER A 296 -34.59 -12.99 45.94
C SER A 296 -34.87 -11.96 44.83
N THR A 297 -36.11 -11.90 44.34
CA THR A 297 -36.51 -11.10 43.16
C THR A 297 -36.24 -9.60 43.31
N ILE A 298 -36.61 -9.01 44.44
CA ILE A 298 -36.39 -7.57 44.71
C ILE A 298 -34.90 -7.27 44.85
N ARG A 299 -34.16 -8.14 45.54
CA ARG A 299 -32.72 -7.97 45.77
C ARG A 299 -31.92 -8.15 44.49
N ASN A 300 -32.33 -9.09 43.63
CA ASN A 300 -31.74 -9.31 42.31
C ASN A 300 -32.01 -8.11 41.38
N TRP A 301 -33.21 -7.53 41.43
CA TRP A 301 -33.51 -6.31 40.70
C TRP A 301 -32.63 -5.13 41.14
N CYS A 302 -32.50 -4.89 42.45
CA CYS A 302 -31.57 -3.88 42.98
C CYS A 302 -30.11 -4.20 42.65
N TYR A 303 -29.72 -5.48 42.64
CA TYR A 303 -28.39 -5.92 42.26
C TYR A 303 -28.08 -5.61 40.79
N GLN A 304 -28.97 -5.94 39.86
CA GLN A 304 -28.83 -5.60 38.44
C GLN A 304 -28.65 -4.09 38.23
N ILE A 305 -29.46 -3.29 38.90
CA ILE A 305 -29.35 -1.82 38.88
C ILE A 305 -27.99 -1.36 39.45
N SER A 306 -27.57 -1.91 40.59
CA SER A 306 -26.31 -1.57 41.25
C SER A 306 -25.06 -1.92 40.44
N THR A 307 -25.14 -2.96 39.60
CA THR A 307 -24.06 -3.41 38.70
C THR A 307 -24.04 -2.68 37.37
N SER A 308 -25.07 -1.85 37.07
CA SER A 308 -25.13 -1.09 35.82
C SER A 308 -24.01 -0.05 35.74
N ARG A 309 -23.19 -0.15 34.69
CA ARG A 309 -22.11 0.81 34.40
C ARG A 309 -22.66 2.22 34.14
N GLN A 310 -23.82 2.33 33.50
CA GLN A 310 -24.43 3.61 33.14
C GLN A 310 -24.87 4.39 34.38
N LEU A 311 -25.51 3.71 35.34
CA LEU A 311 -25.94 4.32 36.60
C LEU A 311 -24.74 4.87 37.38
N ARG A 312 -23.64 4.11 37.47
CA ARG A 312 -22.43 4.53 38.19
C ARG A 312 -21.75 5.74 37.58
N ILE A 313 -21.68 5.82 36.24
CA ILE A 313 -21.14 6.99 35.54
C ILE A 313 -22.04 8.20 35.78
N MET A 314 -23.36 8.03 35.68
CA MET A 314 -24.33 9.10 35.92
C MET A 314 -24.24 9.62 37.36
N MET A 315 -24.22 8.74 38.36
CA MET A 315 -24.10 9.13 39.76
C MET A 315 -22.73 9.76 40.06
N ALA A 316 -21.64 9.24 39.51
CA ALA A 316 -20.32 9.88 39.63
C ALA A 316 -20.33 11.31 39.07
N LEU A 317 -20.91 11.54 37.89
CA LEU A 317 -21.04 12.88 37.31
C LEU A 317 -21.87 13.81 38.21
N LEU A 318 -23.02 13.35 38.70
CA LEU A 318 -23.89 14.12 39.61
C LEU A 318 -23.14 14.49 40.91
N THR A 319 -22.40 13.56 41.49
CA THR A 319 -21.59 13.85 42.69
C THR A 319 -20.48 14.85 42.41
N LEU A 320 -19.83 14.78 41.23
CA LEU A 320 -18.79 15.74 40.88
C LEU A 320 -19.36 17.14 40.64
N THR A 321 -20.53 17.24 40.00
CA THR A 321 -21.22 18.53 39.85
C THR A 321 -21.61 19.15 41.19
N ASP A 322 -22.11 18.34 42.13
CA ASP A 322 -22.44 18.77 43.48
C ASP A 322 -21.18 19.24 44.25
N THR A 323 -20.08 18.49 44.17
CA THR A 323 -18.81 18.89 44.80
C THR A 323 -18.24 20.19 44.21
N ALA A 324 -18.37 20.41 42.89
CA ALA A 324 -17.89 21.63 42.25
C ALA A 324 -18.71 22.86 42.68
N LEU A 325 -20.04 22.73 42.73
CA LEU A 325 -20.93 23.80 43.17
C LEU A 325 -20.75 24.15 44.65
N THR A 326 -20.65 23.14 45.52
CA THR A 326 -20.39 23.34 46.95
C THR A 326 -19.01 23.93 47.20
N MET A 327 -17.98 23.53 46.45
CA MET A 327 -16.65 24.13 46.51
C MET A 327 -16.66 25.59 46.07
N ALA A 328 -17.34 25.93 44.99
CA ALA A 328 -17.51 27.33 44.57
C ALA A 328 -18.19 28.17 45.67
N GLN A 329 -19.21 27.62 46.32
CA GLN A 329 -19.89 28.28 47.44
C GLN A 329 -18.97 28.50 48.64
N VAL A 330 -18.15 27.51 49.00
CA VAL A 330 -17.17 27.60 50.11
C VAL A 330 -16.08 28.62 49.79
N ILE A 331 -15.57 28.64 48.55
CA ILE A 331 -14.58 29.62 48.09
C ILE A 331 -15.15 31.03 48.20
N ILE A 332 -16.37 31.26 47.70
CA ILE A 332 -17.04 32.57 47.79
C ILE A 332 -17.20 33.00 49.24
N TYR A 333 -17.65 32.10 50.13
CA TYR A 333 -17.79 32.39 51.56
C TYR A 333 -16.48 32.87 52.19
N TYR A 334 -15.39 32.11 52.07
CA TYR A 334 -14.11 32.49 52.69
C TYR A 334 -13.44 33.69 52.02
N THR A 335 -13.53 33.84 50.69
CA THR A 335 -12.90 34.98 49.99
C THR A 335 -13.57 36.32 50.30
N THR A 336 -14.89 36.33 50.48
CA THR A 336 -15.64 37.55 50.79
C THR A 336 -15.66 37.86 52.29
N SER A 337 -15.64 36.86 53.16
CA SER A 337 -15.54 37.07 54.62
C SER A 337 -14.23 37.72 55.06
N PHE A 338 -13.13 37.56 54.31
CA PHE A 338 -11.84 38.20 54.61
C PHE A 338 -11.72 39.63 54.06
N ALA A 339 -12.64 40.09 53.18
CA ALA A 339 -12.51 41.37 52.49
C ALA A 339 -13.12 42.56 53.25
N THR A 340 -13.91 42.33 54.30
CA THR A 340 -14.60 43.41 55.04
C THR A 340 -14.52 43.18 56.55
N GLU A 341 -13.70 43.95 57.26
CA GLU A 341 -13.70 44.06 58.74
C GLU A 341 -14.93 44.84 59.29
N ALA A 342 -15.92 45.18 58.46
CA ALA A 342 -17.11 45.92 58.88
C ALA A 342 -18.37 45.03 58.88
N GLU A 343 -18.82 44.68 60.07
CA GLU A 343 -20.11 44.11 60.49
C GLU A 343 -20.66 42.84 59.78
N PRO A 344 -21.09 41.81 60.54
CA PRO A 344 -21.60 40.55 59.98
C PRO A 344 -23.03 40.76 59.42
N GLY A 345 -23.16 40.83 58.09
CA GLY A 345 -24.48 40.62 57.46
C GLY A 345 -24.74 41.26 56.10
N TRP A 346 -23.94 42.23 55.64
CA TRP A 346 -24.29 43.04 54.45
C TRP A 346 -23.19 43.15 53.38
N GLY A 347 -22.14 42.30 53.44
CA GLY A 347 -20.97 42.39 52.56
C GLY A 347 -21.02 41.54 51.26
N TYR A 348 -22.05 40.73 51.04
CA TYR A 348 -22.15 39.90 49.82
C TYR A 348 -22.87 40.65 48.70
N SER A 349 -22.33 40.58 47.48
CA SER A 349 -23.07 41.05 46.30
C SER A 349 -24.39 40.28 46.15
N GLU A 350 -25.44 40.94 45.65
CA GLU A 350 -26.76 40.34 45.40
C GLU A 350 -26.65 39.06 44.53
N THR A 351 -25.67 39.05 43.61
CA THR A 351 -25.33 37.89 42.79
C THR A 351 -24.75 36.71 43.59
N ASN A 352 -23.88 36.96 44.57
CA ASN A 352 -23.29 35.91 45.40
C ASN A 352 -24.29 35.35 46.41
N TRP A 353 -25.19 36.20 46.91
CA TRP A 353 -26.30 35.81 47.78
C TRP A 353 -27.29 34.90 47.04
N THR A 354 -27.77 35.31 45.88
CA THR A 354 -28.67 34.49 45.05
C THR A 354 -28.01 33.18 44.60
N PHE A 355 -26.71 33.20 44.28
CA PHE A 355 -25.93 32.00 43.99
C PHE A 355 -25.90 31.03 45.19
N GLY A 356 -25.57 31.49 46.39
CA GLY A 356 -25.50 30.66 47.60
C GLY A 356 -26.83 29.97 47.95
N SER A 357 -27.95 30.70 47.85
CA SER A 357 -29.30 30.15 48.04
C SER A 357 -29.66 29.09 46.99
N THR A 358 -29.28 29.34 45.73
CA THR A 358 -29.55 28.40 44.62
C THR A 358 -28.74 27.12 44.78
N VAL A 359 -27.45 27.22 45.14
CA VAL A 359 -26.59 26.05 45.40
C VAL A 359 -27.11 25.24 46.59
N GLN A 360 -27.64 25.86 47.65
CA GLN A 360 -28.23 25.12 48.79
C GLN A 360 -29.42 24.26 48.35
N LYS A 361 -30.32 24.80 47.53
CA LYS A 361 -31.49 24.04 47.01
C LYS A 361 -31.06 22.88 46.12
N LEU A 362 -30.07 23.12 45.25
CA LEU A 362 -29.49 22.07 44.41
C LEU A 362 -28.77 21.00 45.24
N HIS A 363 -28.07 21.39 46.31
CA HIS A 363 -27.39 20.46 47.20
C HIS A 363 -28.36 19.49 47.89
N ILE A 364 -29.51 19.99 48.38
CA ILE A 364 -30.57 19.14 48.95
C ILE A 364 -31.09 18.14 47.91
N PHE A 365 -31.24 18.57 46.66
CA PHE A 365 -31.64 17.70 45.55
C PHE A 365 -30.57 16.64 45.22
N PHE A 366 -29.28 17.00 45.18
CA PHE A 366 -28.21 16.01 44.96
C PHE A 366 -28.06 15.04 46.13
N TYR A 367 -28.29 15.49 47.35
CA TYR A 367 -28.31 14.65 48.54
C TYR A 367 -29.44 13.60 48.47
N THR A 368 -30.66 13.97 48.04
CA THR A 368 -31.76 13.01 47.94
C THR A 368 -31.49 11.92 46.91
N LEU A 369 -30.86 12.27 45.78
CA LEU A 369 -30.39 11.30 44.78
C LEU A 369 -29.28 10.39 45.32
N SER A 370 -28.33 10.95 46.09
CA SER A 370 -27.24 10.19 46.72
C SER A 370 -27.76 9.23 47.79
N LEU A 371 -28.80 9.62 48.55
CA LEU A 371 -29.47 8.76 49.52
C LEU A 371 -30.21 7.62 48.84
N LEU A 372 -30.89 7.88 47.72
CA LEU A 372 -31.55 6.85 46.93
C LEU A 372 -30.53 5.85 46.36
N GLU A 373 -29.41 6.34 45.81
CA GLU A 373 -28.30 5.50 45.34
C GLU A 373 -27.77 4.62 46.48
N PHE A 374 -27.53 5.18 47.66
CA PHE A 374 -27.07 4.45 48.84
C PHE A 374 -28.04 3.32 49.23
N LEU A 375 -29.34 3.59 49.28
CA LEU A 375 -30.35 2.57 49.61
C LEU A 375 -30.38 1.44 48.58
N ILE A 376 -30.31 1.77 47.28
CA ILE A 376 -30.27 0.76 46.20
C ILE A 376 -29.00 -0.09 46.28
N LEU A 377 -27.83 0.53 46.52
CA LEU A 377 -26.55 -0.16 46.65
C LEU A 377 -26.53 -1.07 47.88
N MET A 378 -27.10 -0.62 48.99
CA MET A 378 -27.20 -1.39 50.24
C MET A 378 -28.12 -2.60 50.09
N LEU A 379 -29.27 -2.44 49.43
CA LEU A 379 -30.20 -3.54 49.14
C LEU A 379 -29.57 -4.53 48.15
N GLY A 380 -28.93 -4.06 47.08
CA GLY A 380 -28.35 -4.91 46.04
C GLY A 380 -27.11 -5.67 46.49
N LEU A 381 -26.08 -4.97 46.97
CA LEU A 381 -24.75 -5.53 47.29
C LEU A 381 -24.65 -6.06 48.73
N GLY A 382 -25.45 -5.53 49.65
CA GLY A 382 -25.35 -5.84 51.09
C GLY A 382 -24.24 -5.06 51.80
N LEU A 383 -24.27 -5.07 53.13
CA LEU A 383 -23.40 -4.28 54.01
C LEU A 383 -21.91 -4.60 53.81
N ASP A 384 -21.54 -5.87 53.88
CA ASP A 384 -20.12 -6.29 53.85
C ASP A 384 -19.46 -5.93 52.53
N GLN A 385 -20.16 -6.17 51.42
CA GLN A 385 -19.65 -5.88 50.09
C GLN A 385 -19.62 -4.37 49.80
N TYR A 386 -20.62 -3.62 50.27
CA TYR A 386 -20.65 -2.17 50.13
C TYR A 386 -19.47 -1.51 50.87
N PHE A 387 -19.24 -1.87 52.13
CA PHE A 387 -18.18 -1.31 52.97
C PHE A 387 -16.80 -1.93 52.73
N SER A 388 -16.67 -3.00 51.94
CA SER A 388 -15.36 -3.51 51.51
C SER A 388 -14.53 -2.45 50.74
N ARG A 389 -15.22 -1.52 50.06
CA ARG A 389 -14.59 -0.53 49.17
C ARG A 389 -14.34 0.81 49.86
N ASN A 390 -13.10 1.30 49.80
CA ASN A 390 -12.72 2.57 50.41
C ASN A 390 -13.46 3.79 49.82
N VAL A 391 -13.75 3.80 48.51
CA VAL A 391 -14.53 4.89 47.86
C VAL A 391 -15.95 4.95 48.41
N ASN A 392 -16.58 3.80 48.64
CA ASN A 392 -17.92 3.71 49.22
C ASN A 392 -17.92 4.12 50.70
N LYS A 393 -16.85 3.81 51.45
CA LYS A 393 -16.68 4.30 52.84
C LYS A 393 -16.66 5.83 52.89
N ILE A 394 -15.88 6.45 52.00
CA ILE A 394 -15.81 7.91 51.88
C ILE A 394 -17.20 8.46 51.57
N GLU A 395 -17.89 7.95 50.54
CA GLU A 395 -19.22 8.42 50.15
C GLU A 395 -20.27 8.26 51.25
N ALA A 396 -20.27 7.13 51.97
CA ALA A 396 -21.17 6.94 53.09
C ALA A 396 -20.88 7.95 54.23
N SER A 397 -19.61 8.21 54.53
CA SER A 397 -19.23 9.16 55.57
C SER A 397 -19.54 10.62 55.20
N THR A 398 -19.15 11.06 54.01
CA THR A 398 -19.27 12.48 53.61
C THR A 398 -20.60 12.80 52.95
N GLY A 399 -21.12 11.90 52.12
CA GLY A 399 -22.37 12.12 51.37
C GLY A 399 -23.62 11.86 52.21
N ILE A 400 -23.62 10.82 53.04
CA ILE A 400 -24.80 10.43 53.82
C ILE A 400 -24.73 10.95 55.25
N ILE A 401 -23.66 10.63 56.00
CA ILE A 401 -23.59 11.02 57.43
C ILE A 401 -23.41 12.53 57.60
N LEU A 402 -22.44 13.15 56.92
CA LEU A 402 -22.27 14.61 57.00
C LEU A 402 -23.40 15.38 56.28
N GLY A 403 -23.94 14.84 55.18
CA GLY A 403 -25.08 15.43 54.47
C GLY A 403 -26.38 15.43 55.28
N THR A 404 -26.69 14.35 56.01
CA THR A 404 -27.83 14.31 56.95
C THR A 404 -27.66 15.36 58.05
N LEU A 405 -26.46 15.45 58.64
CA LEU A 405 -26.14 16.39 59.70
C LEU A 405 -26.27 17.85 59.22
N GLU A 406 -25.82 18.17 58.00
CA GLU A 406 -25.99 19.50 57.40
C GLU A 406 -27.46 19.88 57.28
N ILE A 407 -28.31 19.00 56.73
CA ILE A 407 -29.73 19.28 56.52
C ILE A 407 -30.45 19.47 57.86
N VAL A 408 -30.13 18.64 58.86
CA VAL A 408 -30.72 18.76 60.21
C VAL A 408 -30.36 20.11 60.83
N ILE A 409 -29.07 20.50 60.78
CA ILE A 409 -28.60 21.79 61.31
C ILE A 409 -29.25 22.96 60.57
N TYR A 410 -29.41 22.87 59.25
CA TYR A 410 -30.07 23.91 58.45
C TYR A 410 -31.54 24.07 58.84
N MET A 411 -32.26 22.95 58.97
CA MET A 411 -33.69 22.95 59.34
C MET A 411 -33.90 23.47 60.76
N GLU A 412 -33.07 23.06 61.73
CA GLU A 412 -33.16 23.53 63.11
C GLU A 412 -32.93 25.04 63.22
N ASN A 413 -31.94 25.58 62.50
CA ASN A 413 -31.68 27.03 62.50
C ASN A 413 -32.82 27.82 61.82
N CYS A 414 -33.40 27.32 60.73
CA CYS A 414 -34.56 27.94 60.10
C CYS A 414 -35.79 27.94 61.02
N LEU A 415 -36.02 26.85 61.76
CA LEU A 415 -37.11 26.76 62.74
C LEU A 415 -36.91 27.74 63.90
N ARG A 416 -35.68 27.84 64.44
CA ARG A 416 -35.34 28.76 65.55
C ARG A 416 -35.50 30.23 65.17
N ALA A 417 -35.22 30.61 63.93
CA ALA A 417 -35.38 31.99 63.47
C ALA A 417 -36.76 32.35 62.91
N GLY A 418 -37.65 31.38 62.72
CA GLY A 418 -38.99 31.62 62.15
C GLY A 418 -38.98 32.13 60.70
N ARG A 419 -37.82 32.11 60.02
CA ARG A 419 -37.61 32.52 58.63
C ARG A 419 -36.55 31.64 57.98
N SER A 420 -36.55 31.51 56.65
CA SER A 420 -35.47 30.83 55.92
C SER A 420 -34.17 31.62 56.08
N MET A 421 -33.21 31.07 56.81
CA MET A 421 -31.87 31.65 56.93
C MET A 421 -31.06 31.41 55.66
N HIS A 422 -30.14 32.32 55.36
CA HIS A 422 -29.21 32.13 54.25
C HIS A 422 -28.07 31.20 54.67
N PRO A 423 -27.59 30.28 53.81
CA PRO A 423 -26.51 29.35 54.17
C PRO A 423 -25.20 30.02 54.63
N TYR A 424 -24.90 31.25 54.20
CA TYR A 424 -23.73 32.01 54.67
C TYR A 424 -23.85 32.52 56.12
N GLU A 425 -25.07 32.60 56.66
CA GLU A 425 -25.30 33.05 58.04
C GLU A 425 -24.96 31.95 59.07
N ILE A 426 -24.71 30.70 58.63
CA ILE A 426 -24.47 29.54 59.49
C ILE A 426 -23.06 28.98 59.21
N PRO A 427 -22.03 29.42 59.97
CA PRO A 427 -20.63 29.02 59.74
C PRO A 427 -20.38 27.51 59.79
N ILE A 428 -21.14 26.78 60.63
CA ILE A 428 -21.01 25.33 60.80
C ILE A 428 -21.35 24.58 59.49
N ILE A 429 -22.31 25.08 58.70
CA ILE A 429 -22.67 24.48 57.40
C ILE A 429 -21.50 24.63 56.41
N MET A 430 -20.84 25.79 56.41
CA MET A 430 -19.67 26.02 55.53
C MET A 430 -18.47 25.16 55.94
N LEU A 431 -18.31 24.89 57.24
CA LEU A 431 -17.30 23.94 57.73
C LEU A 431 -17.59 22.52 57.25
N ILE A 432 -18.84 22.05 57.33
CA ILE A 432 -19.22 20.72 56.82
C ILE A 432 -18.97 20.65 55.31
N LYS A 433 -19.36 21.69 54.56
CA LYS A 433 -19.12 21.75 53.11
C LYS A 433 -17.65 21.76 52.72
N SER A 434 -16.75 22.20 53.59
CA SER A 434 -15.30 22.12 53.33
C SER A 434 -14.77 20.67 53.27
N THR A 435 -15.54 19.68 53.75
CA THR A 435 -15.19 18.25 53.70
C THR A 435 -15.65 17.55 52.40
N THR A 436 -16.51 18.19 51.60
CA THR A 436 -17.03 17.61 50.35
C THR A 436 -15.98 17.26 49.28
N PRO A 437 -14.79 17.89 49.21
CA PRO A 437 -13.73 17.49 48.26
C PRO A 437 -13.26 16.05 48.38
N LEU A 438 -13.44 15.39 49.54
CA LEU A 438 -13.11 13.97 49.69
C LEU A 438 -13.89 13.08 48.70
N ARG A 439 -15.07 13.54 48.26
CA ARG A 439 -15.91 12.84 47.27
C ARG A 439 -15.31 12.87 45.85
N LEU A 440 -14.27 13.66 45.60
CA LEU A 440 -13.49 13.59 44.35
C LEU A 440 -12.84 12.22 44.12
N ALA A 441 -12.77 11.36 45.15
CA ALA A 441 -12.42 9.95 45.00
C ALA A 441 -13.30 9.21 43.96
N LYS A 442 -14.55 9.64 43.71
CA LYS A 442 -15.42 9.07 42.66
C LYS A 442 -14.94 9.36 41.22
N ILE A 443 -13.99 10.29 40.99
CA ILE A 443 -13.38 10.53 39.66
C ILE A 443 -12.79 9.24 39.08
N TYR A 444 -12.26 8.37 39.94
CA TYR A 444 -11.72 7.07 39.54
C TYR A 444 -12.69 6.22 38.72
N ILE A 445 -14.01 6.30 38.98
CA ILE A 445 -15.04 5.58 38.20
C ILE A 445 -15.05 6.06 36.73
N LEU A 446 -14.86 7.36 36.50
CA LEU A 446 -14.77 7.93 35.15
C LEU A 446 -13.46 7.54 34.47
N ILE A 447 -12.36 7.49 35.22
CA ILE A 447 -11.06 7.03 34.71
C ILE A 447 -11.19 5.59 34.20
N ILE A 448 -11.70 4.66 35.01
CA ILE A 448 -11.93 3.26 34.58
C ILE A 448 -12.85 3.20 33.36
N ALA A 449 -13.92 3.99 33.36
CA ALA A 449 -14.85 4.02 32.24
C ALA A 449 -14.19 4.50 30.94
N ALA A 450 -13.16 5.35 31.01
CA ALA A 450 -12.39 5.84 29.88
C ALA A 450 -11.27 4.88 29.43
N VAL A 451 -10.71 4.06 30.33
CA VAL A 451 -9.56 3.17 30.04
C VAL A 451 -9.74 2.35 28.76
N PRO A 452 -10.87 1.66 28.49
CA PRO A 452 -11.02 0.87 27.25
C PRO A 452 -10.96 1.72 25.98
N LYS A 453 -11.50 2.94 26.01
CA LYS A 453 -11.44 3.87 24.88
C LYS A 453 -10.01 4.40 24.68
N ILE A 454 -9.31 4.68 25.76
CA ILE A 454 -7.90 5.11 25.72
C ILE A 454 -7.02 3.98 25.15
N ILE A 455 -7.22 2.73 25.59
CA ILE A 455 -6.50 1.57 25.04
C ILE A 455 -6.80 1.41 23.55
N ALA A 456 -8.07 1.47 23.13
CA ALA A 456 -8.43 1.38 21.71
C ALA A 456 -7.79 2.51 20.87
N SER A 457 -7.70 3.73 21.43
CA SER A 457 -7.01 4.85 20.78
C SER A 457 -5.49 4.64 20.71
N ILE A 458 -4.88 4.06 21.76
CA ILE A 458 -3.46 3.71 21.77
C ILE A 458 -3.20 2.62 20.72
N ASP A 459 -4.09 1.64 20.59
CA ASP A 459 -3.95 0.55 19.62
C ASP A 459 -4.07 1.05 18.19
N ALA A 460 -5.01 1.95 17.91
CA ALA A 460 -5.12 2.60 16.60
C ALA A 460 -3.86 3.42 16.25
N THR A 461 -3.37 4.25 17.19
CA THR A 461 -2.17 5.06 16.95
C THR A 461 -0.89 4.23 16.82
N LEU A 462 -0.79 3.11 17.55
CA LEU A 462 0.33 2.18 17.44
C LEU A 462 0.29 1.42 16.12
N GLY A 463 -0.89 1.02 15.65
CA GLY A 463 -1.08 0.44 14.31
C GLY A 463 -0.68 1.40 13.19
N ASP A 464 -1.12 2.65 13.25
CA ASP A 464 -0.74 3.69 12.28
C ASP A 464 0.77 3.97 12.28
N GLU A 465 1.40 3.99 13.45
CA GLU A 465 2.85 4.17 13.57
C GLU A 465 3.63 2.97 13.01
N MET A 466 3.20 1.74 13.32
CA MET A 466 3.82 0.52 12.77
C MET A 466 3.67 0.46 11.25
N MET A 467 2.51 0.83 10.72
CA MET A 467 2.26 0.91 9.28
C MET A 467 3.20 1.91 8.59
N ARG A 468 3.33 3.12 9.15
CA ARG A 468 4.27 4.13 8.67
C ARG A 468 5.71 3.62 8.70
N ASN A 469 6.13 2.95 9.77
CA ASN A 469 7.49 2.42 9.88
C ASN A 469 7.76 1.31 8.86
N TYR A 470 6.75 0.50 8.55
CA TYR A 470 6.84 -0.50 7.47
C TYR A 470 6.91 0.17 6.08
N GLU A 471 6.12 1.21 5.82
CA GLU A 471 6.17 2.00 4.58
C GLU A 471 7.55 2.65 4.36
N LEU A 472 8.11 3.26 5.42
CA LEU A 472 9.47 3.81 5.42
C LEU A 472 10.55 2.75 5.18
N GLY A 473 10.46 1.61 5.88
CA GLY A 473 11.41 0.51 5.72
C GLY A 473 11.42 -0.04 4.31
N LYS A 474 10.22 -0.22 3.73
CA LYS A 474 10.08 -0.63 2.33
C LYS A 474 10.69 0.39 1.38
N ALA A 475 10.40 1.68 1.56
CA ALA A 475 10.92 2.72 0.66
C ALA A 475 12.45 2.81 0.69
N TYR A 476 13.04 2.60 1.86
CA TYR A 476 14.47 2.51 2.02
C TYR A 476 15.06 1.24 1.40
N LEU A 477 14.40 0.09 1.54
CA LEU A 477 14.82 -1.15 0.87
C LEU A 477 14.84 -1.00 -0.66
N VAL A 478 13.82 -0.37 -1.24
CA VAL A 478 13.78 -0.05 -2.69
C VAL A 478 14.93 0.88 -3.07
N ALA A 479 15.23 1.89 -2.27
CA ALA A 479 16.35 2.79 -2.50
C ALA A 479 17.69 2.03 -2.46
N LEU A 480 17.91 1.16 -1.47
CA LEU A 480 19.13 0.34 -1.35
C LEU A 480 19.31 -0.60 -2.56
N ASN A 481 18.24 -1.28 -3.01
CA ASN A 481 18.27 -2.15 -4.20
C ASN A 481 18.66 -1.37 -5.47
N ARG A 482 18.14 -0.14 -5.61
CA ARG A 482 18.47 0.72 -6.73
C ARG A 482 19.91 1.20 -6.64
N THR A 483 20.36 1.63 -5.47
CA THR A 483 21.74 2.06 -5.26
C THR A 483 22.73 0.92 -5.51
N SER A 484 22.44 -0.32 -5.07
CA SER A 484 23.31 -1.47 -5.35
C SER A 484 23.46 -1.74 -6.86
N ALA A 485 22.38 -1.58 -7.63
CA ALA A 485 22.42 -1.71 -9.09
C ALA A 485 23.24 -0.59 -9.77
N LEU A 486 23.22 0.63 -9.23
CA LEU A 486 24.02 1.76 -9.75
C LEU A 486 25.45 1.81 -9.22
N LEU A 487 25.80 1.06 -8.18
CA LEU A 487 27.09 1.19 -7.50
C LEU A 487 28.29 0.97 -8.44
N ASN A 488 28.18 0.00 -9.36
CA ASN A 488 29.18 -0.27 -10.40
C ASN A 488 29.46 0.94 -11.33
N ARG A 489 28.50 1.86 -11.44
CA ARG A 489 28.63 3.10 -12.25
C ARG A 489 29.11 4.29 -11.41
N ILE A 490 29.01 4.19 -10.10
CA ILE A 490 29.38 5.27 -9.15
C ILE A 490 30.84 5.14 -8.74
N VAL A 491 31.36 3.92 -8.62
CA VAL A 491 32.67 3.61 -8.04
C VAL A 491 33.57 2.93 -9.06
N TYR A 492 34.72 3.53 -9.35
CA TYR A 492 35.72 2.96 -10.27
C TYR A 492 36.70 1.99 -9.60
N SER A 493 36.91 2.14 -8.28
CA SER A 493 37.87 1.32 -7.52
C SER A 493 37.21 0.07 -6.93
N GLU A 494 37.73 -1.12 -7.25
CA GLU A 494 37.20 -2.40 -6.78
C GLU A 494 37.21 -2.55 -5.25
N ALA A 495 38.26 -2.06 -4.56
CA ALA A 495 38.34 -2.07 -3.10
C ALA A 495 37.22 -1.23 -2.43
N VAL A 496 36.91 -0.06 -2.99
CA VAL A 496 35.84 0.82 -2.48
C VAL A 496 34.47 0.23 -2.81
N TYR A 497 34.32 -0.38 -3.98
CA TYR A 497 33.10 -1.05 -4.40
C TYR A 497 32.72 -2.19 -3.46
N THR A 498 33.66 -3.08 -3.16
CA THR A 498 33.41 -4.25 -2.29
C THR A 498 33.06 -3.84 -0.86
N GLU A 499 33.70 -2.81 -0.32
CA GLU A 499 33.40 -2.26 1.00
C GLU A 499 31.99 -1.64 1.06
N LEU A 500 31.66 -0.76 0.10
CA LEU A 500 30.34 -0.10 0.06
C LEU A 500 29.21 -1.09 -0.26
N MET A 501 29.46 -2.09 -1.09
CA MET A 501 28.48 -3.15 -1.37
C MET A 501 28.18 -3.96 -0.11
N LYS A 502 29.22 -4.32 0.67
CA LYS A 502 29.06 -5.01 1.96
C LYS A 502 28.25 -4.17 2.95
N GLU A 503 28.48 -2.85 2.99
CA GLU A 503 27.68 -1.95 3.81
C GLU A 503 26.21 -1.93 3.37
N ILE A 504 25.92 -1.75 2.07
CA ILE A 504 24.55 -1.74 1.52
C ILE A 504 23.83 -3.06 1.80
N ASP A 505 24.51 -4.20 1.62
CA ASP A 505 23.93 -5.51 1.90
C ASP A 505 23.63 -5.69 3.40
N SER A 506 24.49 -5.19 4.28
CA SER A 506 24.23 -5.20 5.73
C SER A 506 23.00 -4.37 6.11
N ASP A 507 22.84 -3.17 5.51
CA ASP A 507 21.69 -2.31 5.74
C ASP A 507 20.40 -2.95 5.19
N ARG A 508 20.46 -3.57 4.01
CA ARG A 508 19.33 -4.34 3.42
C ARG A 508 18.86 -5.45 4.35
N MET A 509 19.79 -6.20 4.93
CA MET A 509 19.46 -7.30 5.85
C MET A 509 18.80 -6.80 7.12
N LEU A 510 19.32 -5.71 7.71
CA LEU A 510 18.77 -5.13 8.93
C LEU A 510 17.36 -4.58 8.70
N VAL A 511 17.12 -3.88 7.59
CA VAL A 511 15.80 -3.34 7.24
C VAL A 511 14.79 -4.46 6.98
N THR A 512 15.21 -5.52 6.28
CA THR A 512 14.37 -6.69 6.02
C THR A 512 13.98 -7.39 7.33
N LYS A 513 14.91 -7.48 8.29
CA LYS A 513 14.63 -8.01 9.63
C LYS A 513 13.59 -7.17 10.36
N GLU A 514 13.77 -5.85 10.44
CA GLU A 514 12.83 -4.96 11.13
C GLU A 514 11.43 -4.99 10.49
N MET A 515 11.34 -4.99 9.16
CA MET A 515 10.07 -5.16 8.44
C MET A 515 9.42 -6.53 8.75
N GLY A 516 10.22 -7.60 8.78
CA GLY A 516 9.76 -8.94 9.14
C GLY A 516 9.23 -9.03 10.57
N LEU A 517 9.86 -8.33 11.52
CA LEU A 517 9.39 -8.23 12.90
C LEU A 517 8.06 -7.47 13.00
N ILE A 518 7.88 -6.39 12.24
CA ILE A 518 6.58 -5.67 12.17
C ILE A 518 5.50 -6.59 11.59
N GLN A 519 5.80 -7.33 10.52
CA GLN A 519 4.86 -8.27 9.90
C GLN A 519 4.50 -9.44 10.83
N LYS A 520 5.41 -9.86 11.71
CA LYS A 520 5.10 -10.84 12.76
C LYS A 520 4.15 -10.27 13.81
N ASP A 521 4.37 -9.02 14.24
CA ASP A 521 3.56 -8.38 15.28
C ASP A 521 2.11 -8.13 14.78
N ASP A 522 1.93 -7.69 13.52
CA ASP A 522 0.63 -7.63 12.83
C ASP A 522 0.78 -7.83 11.31
N PRO A 523 0.41 -9.02 10.78
CA PRO A 523 0.50 -9.32 9.35
C PRO A 523 -0.39 -8.41 8.48
N SER A 524 -1.49 -7.88 9.04
CA SER A 524 -2.45 -7.02 8.34
C SER A 524 -1.78 -5.74 7.83
N ILE A 525 -0.77 -5.25 8.54
CA ILE A 525 0.01 -4.08 8.15
C ILE A 525 0.74 -4.34 6.83
N ALA A 526 1.50 -5.44 6.74
CA ALA A 526 2.26 -5.78 5.55
C ALA A 526 1.33 -6.00 4.35
N THR A 527 0.24 -6.76 4.54
CA THR A 527 -0.79 -6.96 3.50
C THR A 527 -1.40 -5.64 3.05
N THR A 528 -1.74 -4.74 3.98
CA THR A 528 -2.33 -3.44 3.64
C THR A 528 -1.35 -2.56 2.85
N VAL A 529 -0.10 -2.43 3.30
CA VAL A 529 0.92 -1.63 2.61
C VAL A 529 1.21 -2.18 1.21
N LYS A 530 1.40 -3.50 1.11
CA LYS A 530 1.66 -4.18 -0.18
C LYS A 530 0.49 -4.02 -1.13
N THR A 531 -0.74 -4.17 -0.65
CA THR A 531 -1.98 -3.99 -1.44
C THR A 531 -2.12 -2.54 -1.90
N ARG A 532 -1.94 -1.55 -1.01
CA ARG A 532 -1.97 -0.12 -1.36
C ARG A 532 -0.94 0.20 -2.44
N HIS A 533 0.28 -0.31 -2.30
CA HIS A 533 1.31 -0.09 -3.30
C HIS A 533 1.00 -0.78 -4.63
N ALA A 534 0.49 -2.02 -4.60
CA ALA A 534 0.07 -2.71 -5.82
C ALA A 534 -1.02 -1.93 -6.57
N ILE A 535 -2.02 -1.41 -5.86
CA ILE A 535 -3.06 -0.55 -6.44
C ILE A 535 -2.45 0.71 -7.07
N ARG A 536 -1.54 1.40 -6.36
CA ARG A 536 -0.87 2.62 -6.88
C ARG A 536 -0.06 2.32 -8.14
N TYR A 537 0.72 1.26 -8.12
CA TYR A 537 1.54 0.86 -9.24
C TYR A 537 0.69 0.57 -10.49
N VAL A 538 -0.41 -0.18 -10.31
CA VAL A 538 -1.35 -0.47 -11.40
C VAL A 538 -2.01 0.80 -11.93
N ILE A 539 -2.45 1.69 -11.03
CA ILE A 539 -3.04 2.98 -11.40
C ILE A 539 -2.07 3.84 -12.20
N ASN A 540 -0.81 3.94 -11.78
CA ASN A 540 0.19 4.72 -12.50
C ASN A 540 0.51 4.10 -13.86
N GLY A 541 0.62 2.78 -13.95
CA GLY A 541 0.81 2.09 -15.23
C GLY A 541 -0.36 2.33 -16.20
N MET A 542 -1.57 2.49 -15.68
CA MET A 542 -2.73 2.90 -16.49
C MET A 542 -2.64 4.36 -16.92
N GLU A 543 -2.14 5.26 -16.07
CA GLU A 543 -1.93 6.68 -16.38
C GLU A 543 -0.87 6.88 -17.47
N ASP A 544 0.25 6.15 -17.39
CA ASP A 544 1.29 6.14 -18.43
C ASP A 544 0.72 5.64 -19.76
N CYS A 545 -0.06 4.56 -19.74
CA CYS A 545 -0.73 4.01 -20.92
C CYS A 545 -1.72 5.01 -21.55
N ILE A 546 -2.45 5.79 -20.74
CA ILE A 546 -3.32 6.88 -21.23
C ILE A 546 -2.51 8.02 -21.85
N LYS A 547 -1.37 8.37 -21.24
CA LYS A 547 -0.46 9.38 -21.76
C LYS A 547 0.14 8.97 -23.10
N ASP A 548 0.57 7.72 -23.23
CA ASP A 548 1.09 7.15 -24.47
C ASP A 548 0.02 7.19 -25.57
N MET A 549 -1.22 6.74 -25.29
CA MET A 549 -2.33 6.82 -26.26
C MET A 549 -2.64 8.25 -26.70
N LYS A 550 -2.47 9.23 -25.80
CA LYS A 550 -2.64 10.66 -26.11
C LYS A 550 -1.51 11.17 -27.01
N GLU A 551 -0.27 10.80 -26.72
CA GLU A 551 0.91 11.19 -27.51
C GLU A 551 0.90 10.55 -28.91
N GLU A 552 0.41 9.31 -29.03
CA GLU A 552 0.23 8.58 -30.30
C GLU A 552 -0.97 9.09 -31.12
N GLY A 553 -1.82 9.93 -30.55
CA GLY A 553 -3.02 10.47 -31.21
C GLY A 553 -4.18 9.48 -31.33
N VAL A 554 -4.15 8.37 -30.57
CA VAL A 554 -5.24 7.39 -30.48
C VAL A 554 -6.46 7.99 -29.77
N ILE A 555 -6.23 8.87 -28.79
CA ILE A 555 -7.27 9.60 -28.05
C ILE A 555 -7.05 11.11 -28.11
N ASP A 556 -8.15 11.87 -28.17
CA ASP A 556 -8.10 13.34 -28.13
C ASP A 556 -7.82 13.87 -26.70
N MET A 557 -7.44 15.15 -26.58
CA MET A 557 -7.12 15.76 -25.26
C MET A 557 -8.29 15.68 -24.26
N ILE A 558 -9.52 15.77 -24.74
CA ILE A 558 -10.73 15.78 -23.91
C ILE A 558 -11.09 14.35 -23.48
N GLU A 559 -10.84 13.36 -24.34
CA GLU A 559 -10.95 11.93 -24.07
C GLU A 559 -9.92 11.50 -23.04
N ALA A 560 -8.66 11.90 -23.20
CA ALA A 560 -7.60 11.64 -22.23
C ALA A 560 -7.93 12.23 -20.85
N GLU A 561 -8.41 13.48 -20.79
CA GLU A 561 -8.84 14.13 -19.55
C GLU A 561 -10.00 13.37 -18.87
N ALA A 562 -10.99 12.89 -19.64
CA ALA A 562 -12.11 12.13 -19.09
C ALA A 562 -11.68 10.78 -18.47
N VAL A 563 -10.74 10.07 -19.10
CA VAL A 563 -10.18 8.82 -18.55
C VAL A 563 -9.33 9.12 -17.31
N GLN A 564 -8.53 10.18 -17.34
CA GLN A 564 -7.72 10.63 -16.19
C GLN A 564 -8.59 11.02 -14.99
N ASP A 565 -9.72 11.72 -15.20
CA ASP A 565 -10.68 12.05 -14.15
C ASP A 565 -11.26 10.79 -13.48
N SER A 566 -11.56 9.76 -14.28
CA SER A 566 -12.08 8.49 -13.79
C SER A 566 -11.04 7.74 -12.96
N LEU A 567 -9.77 7.80 -13.36
CA LEU A 567 -8.64 7.24 -12.62
C LEU A 567 -8.35 8.04 -11.34
N GLY A 568 -8.49 9.36 -11.37
CA GLY A 568 -8.35 10.26 -10.22
C GLY A 568 -9.34 9.96 -9.10
N ARG A 569 -10.58 9.55 -9.42
CA ARG A 569 -11.55 9.08 -8.42
C ARG A 569 -11.04 7.85 -7.67
N ASN A 570 -10.48 6.87 -8.38
CA ASN A 570 -9.90 5.67 -7.75
C ASN A 570 -8.67 6.02 -6.88
N LYS A 571 -7.84 6.98 -7.30
CA LYS A 571 -6.73 7.52 -6.48
C LYS A 571 -7.23 8.16 -5.17
N ASN A 572 -8.35 8.88 -5.20
CA ASN A 572 -8.93 9.50 -4.01
C ASN A 572 -9.47 8.45 -3.02
N ILE A 573 -10.18 7.43 -3.51
CA ILE A 573 -10.73 6.35 -2.68
C ILE A 573 -9.59 5.54 -2.01
N LEU A 574 -8.45 5.37 -2.69
CA LEU A 574 -7.28 4.71 -2.10
C LEU A 574 -6.76 5.41 -0.83
N ARG A 575 -6.92 6.74 -0.72
CA ARG A 575 -6.50 7.49 0.48
C ARG A 575 -7.35 7.14 1.71
N GLU A 576 -8.55 6.62 1.50
CA GLU A 576 -9.52 6.25 2.54
C GLU A 576 -9.52 4.74 2.85
N LEU A 577 -8.63 3.97 2.20
CA LEU A 577 -8.61 2.52 2.30
C LEU A 577 -8.23 2.07 3.72
N LEU A 578 -9.18 1.47 4.43
CA LEU A 578 -9.01 0.93 5.79
C LEU A 578 -7.99 -0.22 5.83
N MET A 579 -7.53 -0.58 7.03
CA MET A 579 -6.64 -1.73 7.22
C MET A 579 -7.28 -3.01 6.64
N ILE A 580 -6.53 -3.70 5.79
CA ILE A 580 -6.93 -4.93 5.12
C ILE A 580 -6.47 -6.11 5.96
N SER A 581 -7.37 -7.06 6.19
CA SER A 581 -7.03 -8.31 6.87
C SER A 581 -5.95 -9.08 6.12
N ALA A 582 -5.07 -9.76 6.85
CA ALA A 582 -4.08 -10.65 6.27
C ALA A 582 -4.73 -11.67 5.32
N THR A 583 -4.08 -11.92 4.19
CA THR A 583 -4.50 -12.92 3.20
C THR A 583 -4.31 -14.33 3.77
N PRO A 584 -5.33 -15.21 3.66
CA PRO A 584 -5.18 -16.58 4.10
C PRO A 584 -4.15 -17.31 3.23
N PRO A 585 -3.39 -18.27 3.79
CA PRO A 585 -2.33 -18.97 3.04
C PRO A 585 -2.81 -19.72 1.80
N GLU A 586 -4.05 -20.20 1.83
CA GLU A 586 -4.73 -20.82 0.68
C GLU A 586 -4.85 -19.87 -0.52
N GLU A 587 -5.08 -18.57 -0.27
CA GLU A 587 -5.07 -17.55 -1.32
C GLU A 587 -3.66 -17.24 -1.79
N ILE A 588 -2.65 -17.32 -0.91
CA ILE A 588 -1.24 -17.15 -1.31
C ILE A 588 -0.82 -18.27 -2.27
N LEU A 589 -1.22 -19.52 -2.00
CA LEU A 589 -0.96 -20.67 -2.87
C LEU A 589 -1.58 -20.50 -4.28
N LYS A 590 -2.79 -19.91 -4.37
CA LYS A 590 -3.43 -19.57 -5.66
C LYS A 590 -2.62 -18.57 -6.49
N ASN A 591 -1.83 -17.72 -5.85
CA ASN A 591 -1.03 -16.69 -6.53
C ASN A 591 0.34 -17.21 -6.99
N ILE A 592 0.67 -18.48 -6.74
CA ILE A 592 1.95 -19.06 -7.15
C ILE A 592 1.99 -19.16 -8.69
N PRO A 593 3.05 -18.63 -9.34
CA PRO A 593 3.14 -18.57 -10.80
C PRO A 593 2.87 -19.89 -11.54
N TRP A 594 3.32 -21.02 -10.97
CA TRP A 594 3.21 -22.34 -11.58
C TRP A 594 1.92 -23.10 -11.22
N LEU A 595 1.10 -22.60 -10.29
CA LEU A 595 -0.20 -23.18 -9.89
C LEU A 595 -1.43 -22.38 -10.37
N ARG A 596 -1.23 -21.18 -10.90
CA ARG A 596 -2.29 -20.20 -11.20
C ARG A 596 -3.43 -20.73 -12.08
N ASP A 597 -3.11 -21.57 -13.06
CA ASP A 597 -4.07 -22.09 -14.05
C ASP A 597 -4.32 -23.60 -13.88
N ASP A 598 -3.86 -24.19 -12.77
CA ASP A 598 -3.87 -25.63 -12.52
C ASP A 598 -4.62 -25.94 -11.21
N GLN A 599 -5.94 -25.92 -11.33
CA GLN A 599 -6.84 -26.01 -10.19
C GLN A 599 -6.86 -27.42 -9.57
N GLU A 600 -6.57 -28.45 -10.36
CA GLU A 600 -6.52 -29.85 -9.92
C GLU A 600 -5.31 -30.08 -9.02
N ASN A 601 -4.11 -29.76 -9.51
CA ASN A 601 -2.88 -29.89 -8.70
C ASN A 601 -2.89 -28.97 -7.49
N LEU A 602 -3.42 -27.75 -7.61
CA LEU A 602 -3.59 -26.85 -6.46
C LEU A 602 -4.47 -27.47 -5.37
N THR A 603 -5.60 -28.07 -5.74
CA THR A 603 -6.53 -28.67 -4.77
C THR A 603 -5.91 -29.91 -4.12
N TYR A 604 -5.19 -30.73 -4.91
CA TYR A 604 -4.48 -31.90 -4.41
C TYR A 604 -3.37 -31.53 -3.41
N LEU A 605 -2.55 -30.52 -3.72
CA LEU A 605 -1.50 -30.03 -2.84
C LEU A 605 -2.07 -29.43 -1.55
N LEU A 606 -3.18 -28.68 -1.63
CA LEU A 606 -3.86 -28.10 -0.47
C LEU A 606 -4.42 -29.17 0.49
N GLN A 607 -4.99 -30.24 -0.04
CA GLN A 607 -5.54 -31.33 0.78
C GLN A 607 -4.47 -32.10 1.56
N ASN A 608 -3.26 -32.15 1.02
CA ASN A 608 -2.12 -32.85 1.61
C ASN A 608 -1.12 -31.91 2.29
N ALA A 609 -1.48 -30.63 2.48
CA ALA A 609 -0.65 -29.65 3.16
C ALA A 609 -0.94 -29.65 4.67
N GLU A 610 0.11 -29.66 5.49
CA GLU A 610 0.02 -29.66 6.94
C GLU A 610 0.52 -28.33 7.52
N LEU A 611 -0.24 -27.73 8.44
CA LEU A 611 0.21 -26.54 9.15
C LEU A 611 1.11 -26.96 10.32
N THR A 612 2.40 -26.66 10.20
CA THR A 612 3.42 -26.98 11.21
C THR A 612 3.94 -25.69 11.85
N SER A 613 4.30 -25.78 13.15
CA SER A 613 4.81 -24.65 13.93
C SER A 613 6.20 -24.97 14.47
N TYR A 614 7.10 -23.99 14.43
CA TYR A 614 8.49 -24.08 14.87
C TYR A 614 8.80 -22.96 15.85
N ASP A 615 9.63 -23.22 16.84
CA ASP A 615 10.04 -22.26 17.85
C ASP A 615 11.31 -21.49 17.46
N TYR A 616 11.65 -20.48 18.26
CA TYR A 616 12.86 -19.69 18.04
C TYR A 616 14.12 -20.57 18.15
N GLY A 617 14.98 -20.51 17.14
CA GLY A 617 16.23 -21.25 17.09
C GLY A 617 16.13 -22.61 16.39
N ASP A 618 14.92 -23.08 16.10
CA ASP A 618 14.72 -24.34 15.35
C ASP A 618 15.28 -24.23 13.93
N VAL A 619 15.67 -25.38 13.37
CA VAL A 619 16.17 -25.49 12.01
C VAL A 619 15.15 -26.24 11.17
N LEU A 620 14.69 -25.59 10.10
CA LEU A 620 13.69 -26.13 9.19
C LEU A 620 14.31 -27.09 8.17
N ILE A 621 15.49 -26.73 7.65
CA ILE A 621 16.24 -27.50 6.64
C ILE A 621 17.72 -27.39 6.98
N HIS A 622 18.45 -28.50 6.97
CA HIS A 622 19.91 -28.48 7.03
C HIS A 622 20.54 -28.63 5.65
N ALA A 623 21.69 -27.98 5.44
CA ALA A 623 22.48 -28.20 4.25
C ALA A 623 23.02 -29.64 4.22
N GLY A 624 22.81 -30.33 3.11
CA GLY A 624 23.14 -31.73 2.91
C GLY A 624 21.97 -32.71 3.08
N ASP A 625 20.83 -32.26 3.60
CA ASP A 625 19.62 -33.08 3.71
C ASP A 625 19.04 -33.38 2.32
N ASP A 626 18.41 -34.55 2.19
CA ASP A 626 17.59 -34.88 1.02
C ASP A 626 16.34 -33.98 0.97
N PRO A 627 15.71 -33.76 -0.20
CA PRO A 627 14.52 -32.94 -0.33
C PRO A 627 13.40 -33.40 0.62
N VAL A 628 13.00 -32.52 1.53
CA VAL A 628 11.95 -32.80 2.54
C VAL A 628 10.57 -32.46 1.98
N GLY A 629 10.49 -31.47 1.08
CA GLY A 629 9.25 -31.05 0.47
C GLY A 629 9.22 -29.54 0.21
N ILE A 630 8.02 -28.99 0.13
CA ILE A 630 7.78 -27.55 -0.08
C ILE A 630 7.23 -26.94 1.21
N HIS A 631 7.80 -25.82 1.65
CA HIS A 631 7.30 -25.06 2.79
C HIS A 631 6.84 -23.66 2.36
N LEU A 632 5.60 -23.30 2.70
CA LEU A 632 5.07 -21.95 2.55
C LEU A 632 5.07 -21.26 3.91
N LEU A 633 5.86 -20.20 4.05
CA LEU A 633 5.91 -19.40 5.27
C LEU A 633 4.64 -18.59 5.44
N VAL A 634 3.85 -18.90 6.48
CA VAL A 634 2.61 -18.18 6.82
C VAL A 634 2.90 -17.00 7.73
N SER A 635 3.55 -17.27 8.85
CA SER A 635 3.84 -16.28 9.89
C SER A 635 5.23 -16.50 10.47
N GLY A 636 5.88 -15.40 10.86
CA GLY A 636 7.21 -15.40 11.43
C GLY A 636 8.30 -15.04 10.42
N LEU A 637 9.55 -15.11 10.90
CA LEU A 637 10.76 -14.73 10.20
C LEU A 637 11.77 -15.88 10.23
N LEU A 638 12.24 -16.24 9.04
CA LEU A 638 13.25 -17.27 8.82
C LEU A 638 14.54 -16.62 8.31
N ARG A 639 15.68 -17.25 8.59
CA ARG A 639 17.01 -16.84 8.12
C ARG A 639 17.63 -17.97 7.31
N SER A 640 17.88 -17.72 6.03
CA SER A 640 18.47 -18.68 5.11
C SER A 640 19.96 -18.42 4.94
N HIS A 641 20.76 -19.48 5.05
CA HIS A 641 22.21 -19.45 4.89
C HIS A 641 22.61 -20.41 3.76
N TYR A 642 23.42 -19.92 2.84
CA TYR A 642 24.09 -20.70 1.80
C TYR A 642 25.59 -20.69 2.09
N ILE A 643 26.16 -21.89 2.24
CA ILE A 643 27.60 -22.08 2.41
C ILE A 643 28.06 -23.01 1.29
N PRO A 644 28.89 -22.54 0.35
CA PRO A 644 29.30 -23.35 -0.79
C PRO A 644 30.13 -24.55 -0.33
N SER A 645 29.71 -25.76 -0.71
CA SER A 645 30.49 -26.98 -0.51
C SER A 645 31.44 -27.21 -1.69
N THR A 646 32.53 -27.96 -1.46
CA THR A 646 33.48 -28.31 -2.53
C THR A 646 32.82 -29.08 -3.66
N THR A 647 31.84 -29.94 -3.35
CA THR A 647 31.06 -30.68 -4.34
C THR A 647 30.17 -29.77 -5.16
N THR A 648 29.48 -28.83 -4.52
CA THR A 648 28.58 -27.86 -5.18
C THR A 648 29.36 -26.96 -6.14
N LEU A 649 30.54 -26.47 -5.73
CA LEU A 649 31.41 -25.66 -6.60
C LEU A 649 31.96 -26.45 -7.79
N GLN A 650 32.33 -27.72 -7.61
CA GLN A 650 32.78 -28.58 -8.70
C GLN A 650 31.66 -28.87 -9.70
N LEU A 651 30.45 -29.15 -9.23
CA LEU A 651 29.29 -29.39 -10.08
C LEU A 651 28.89 -28.15 -10.87
N ASN A 652 28.93 -26.98 -10.23
CA ASN A 652 28.65 -25.71 -10.89
C ASN A 652 29.71 -25.39 -11.96
N SER A 653 30.99 -25.37 -11.57
CA SER A 653 32.09 -24.99 -12.47
C SER A 653 32.27 -25.93 -13.66
N LYS A 654 32.07 -27.25 -13.47
CA LYS A 654 32.28 -28.24 -14.54
C LYS A 654 31.04 -28.52 -15.38
N PHE A 655 29.86 -28.50 -14.78
CA PHE A 655 28.64 -28.96 -15.44
C PHE A 655 27.52 -27.92 -15.46
N GLY A 656 27.75 -26.71 -14.93
CA GLY A 656 26.74 -25.65 -14.88
C GLY A 656 25.55 -26.00 -14.00
N VAL A 657 25.73 -26.81 -12.95
CA VAL A 657 24.65 -27.18 -12.03
C VAL A 657 24.34 -26.03 -11.08
N LEU A 658 23.05 -25.66 -11.00
CA LEU A 658 22.61 -24.63 -10.07
C LEU A 658 22.64 -25.16 -8.63
N PRO A 659 23.23 -24.46 -7.63
CA PRO A 659 23.15 -24.89 -6.24
C PRO A 659 21.69 -24.90 -5.75
N ASN A 660 21.33 -25.85 -4.90
CA ASN A 660 19.99 -25.97 -4.35
C ASN A 660 19.77 -24.96 -3.20
N TYR A 661 19.63 -23.69 -3.58
CA TYR A 661 19.35 -22.54 -2.71
C TYR A 661 18.35 -21.58 -3.36
N ASP A 662 17.20 -21.33 -2.72
CA ASP A 662 16.09 -20.60 -3.36
C ASP A 662 16.22 -19.07 -3.30
N PHE A 663 17.13 -18.53 -2.48
CA PHE A 663 17.17 -17.10 -2.11
C PHE A 663 18.44 -16.39 -2.58
N PHE A 664 18.93 -16.72 -3.79
CA PHE A 664 20.10 -16.06 -4.38
C PHE A 664 19.90 -14.55 -4.51
N ASN A 665 20.79 -13.78 -3.89
CA ASN A 665 20.85 -12.33 -4.04
C ASN A 665 21.74 -11.92 -5.23
N ASN A 666 22.70 -12.76 -5.60
CA ASN A 666 23.59 -12.58 -6.74
C ASN A 666 24.00 -13.95 -7.32
N VAL A 667 24.57 -13.94 -8.52
CA VAL A 667 24.98 -15.15 -9.28
C VAL A 667 26.41 -15.61 -8.91
N LYS A 668 26.98 -15.12 -7.80
CA LYS A 668 28.30 -15.53 -7.30
C LYS A 668 28.14 -16.67 -6.30
N PHE A 669 28.18 -17.89 -6.82
CA PHE A 669 27.95 -19.11 -6.04
C PHE A 669 29.16 -19.55 -5.21
N ASP A 670 30.31 -18.93 -5.41
CA ASP A 670 31.57 -19.14 -4.69
C ASP A 670 31.60 -18.48 -3.31
N GLN A 671 30.66 -17.57 -3.04
CA GLN A 671 30.61 -16.80 -1.79
C GLN A 671 29.45 -17.28 -0.91
N PRO A 672 29.63 -17.31 0.43
CA PRO A 672 28.51 -17.57 1.32
C PRO A 672 27.49 -16.44 1.20
N GLN A 673 26.20 -16.81 1.18
CA GLN A 673 25.10 -15.87 1.05
C GLN A 673 24.12 -16.05 2.21
N GLU A 674 23.54 -14.96 2.65
CA GLU A 674 22.54 -14.96 3.71
C GLU A 674 21.35 -14.09 3.30
N SER A 675 20.14 -14.52 3.65
CA SER A 675 18.92 -13.78 3.37
C SER A 675 17.86 -13.99 4.44
N TYR A 676 17.04 -12.97 4.69
CA TYR A 676 15.85 -13.11 5.52
C TYR A 676 14.66 -13.51 4.66
N VAL A 677 13.93 -14.51 5.11
CA VAL A 677 12.76 -15.07 4.44
C VAL A 677 11.52 -14.65 5.23
N VAL A 678 10.66 -13.90 4.55
CA VAL A 678 9.46 -13.26 5.13
C VAL A 678 8.20 -14.01 4.66
N SER A 679 7.12 -13.91 5.43
CA SER A 679 5.80 -14.47 5.10
C SER A 679 5.37 -14.31 3.64
N GLY A 680 4.73 -15.34 3.10
CA GLY A 680 4.38 -15.47 1.67
C GLY A 680 5.49 -16.04 0.80
N SER A 681 6.63 -16.43 1.37
CA SER A 681 7.73 -17.07 0.65
C SER A 681 7.57 -18.59 0.60
N ILE A 682 7.87 -19.17 -0.56
CA ILE A 682 7.97 -20.61 -0.77
C ILE A 682 9.44 -21.02 -0.63
N ILE A 683 9.66 -22.15 0.01
CA ILE A 683 10.96 -22.78 0.26
C ILE A 683 10.90 -24.21 -0.30
N GLY A 684 11.98 -24.65 -0.91
CA GLY A 684 12.15 -25.97 -1.51
C GLY A 684 11.81 -26.04 -3.00
N GLU A 685 11.70 -24.92 -3.73
CA GLU A 685 11.31 -24.94 -5.16
C GLU A 685 12.36 -25.63 -6.04
N ILE A 686 13.66 -25.36 -5.82
CA ILE A 686 14.72 -26.03 -6.58
C ILE A 686 14.82 -27.51 -6.20
N GLY A 687 14.69 -27.84 -4.92
CA GLY A 687 14.64 -29.22 -4.43
C GLY A 687 13.48 -30.02 -5.02
N ALA A 688 12.30 -29.39 -5.16
CA ALA A 688 11.10 -30.01 -5.73
C ALA A 688 11.33 -30.60 -7.13
N VAL A 689 12.04 -29.87 -7.99
CA VAL A 689 12.26 -30.27 -9.39
C VAL A 689 13.55 -31.05 -9.57
N SER A 690 14.62 -30.69 -8.85
CA SER A 690 15.92 -31.31 -9.02
C SER A 690 16.06 -32.64 -8.29
N GLY A 691 15.33 -32.84 -7.20
CA GLY A 691 15.52 -33.99 -6.30
C GLY A 691 16.89 -34.01 -5.60
N ARG A 692 17.69 -32.93 -5.72
CA ARG A 692 19.06 -32.84 -5.19
C ARG A 692 19.05 -32.41 -3.72
N ARG A 693 20.07 -32.81 -2.98
CA ARG A 693 20.28 -32.37 -1.58
C ARG A 693 20.32 -30.85 -1.46
N TYR A 694 19.86 -30.32 -0.33
CA TYR A 694 19.86 -28.88 -0.10
C TYR A 694 21.28 -28.34 0.10
N ASP A 695 21.58 -27.20 -0.52
CA ASP A 695 22.82 -26.44 -0.26
C ASP A 695 22.56 -25.31 0.77
N MET A 696 21.41 -25.35 1.44
CA MET A 696 20.93 -24.27 2.28
C MET A 696 20.54 -24.74 3.68
N THR A 697 20.78 -23.90 4.66
CA THR A 697 20.29 -24.07 6.04
C THR A 697 19.31 -22.97 6.37
N ILE A 698 18.14 -23.33 6.88
CA ILE A 698 17.08 -22.37 7.23
C ILE A 698 16.78 -22.43 8.72
N ASN A 699 16.99 -21.32 9.41
CA ASN A 699 16.82 -21.19 10.85
C ASN A 699 15.64 -20.28 11.19
N CYS A 700 14.93 -20.59 12.26
CA CYS A 700 13.85 -19.78 12.81
C CYS A 700 14.42 -18.64 13.67
N ASP A 701 14.40 -17.41 13.17
CA ASP A 701 14.79 -16.21 13.96
C ASP A 701 13.63 -15.71 14.84
N THR A 702 12.45 -16.32 14.70
CA THR A 702 11.26 -16.13 15.54
C THR A 702 10.43 -17.41 15.55
N ALA A 703 9.42 -17.51 16.42
CA ALA A 703 8.39 -18.55 16.30
C ALA A 703 7.67 -18.41 14.95
N VAL A 704 7.59 -19.51 14.20
CA VAL A 704 7.20 -19.54 12.79
C VAL A 704 6.10 -20.58 12.57
N GLN A 705 5.18 -20.26 11.67
CA GLN A 705 4.18 -21.19 11.16
C GLN A 705 4.36 -21.37 9.65
N VAL A 706 4.38 -22.61 9.19
CA VAL A 706 4.54 -22.96 7.77
C VAL A 706 3.48 -23.96 7.34
N TYR A 707 2.97 -23.80 6.12
CA TYR A 707 2.28 -24.87 5.42
C TYR A 707 3.32 -25.77 4.77
N TYR A 708 3.40 -27.01 5.21
CA TYR A 708 4.34 -28.02 4.74
C TYR A 708 3.63 -28.98 3.81
N ILE A 709 4.22 -29.22 2.63
CA ILE A 709 3.79 -30.23 1.68
C ILE A 709 4.90 -31.29 1.61
N PRO A 710 4.61 -32.54 2.01
CA PRO A 710 5.61 -33.61 2.03
C PRO A 710 6.22 -33.92 0.66
N TRP A 711 7.49 -34.30 0.65
CA TRP A 711 8.21 -34.69 -0.56
C TRP A 711 7.50 -35.79 -1.35
N GLU A 712 6.88 -36.77 -0.70
CA GLU A 712 6.17 -37.85 -1.39
C GLU A 712 5.05 -37.32 -2.29
N ILE A 713 4.32 -36.32 -1.80
CA ILE A 713 3.23 -35.67 -2.54
C ILE A 713 3.80 -34.79 -3.66
N VAL A 714 4.85 -34.02 -3.36
CA VAL A 714 5.53 -33.19 -4.37
C VAL A 714 6.09 -34.06 -5.49
N LYS A 715 6.69 -35.20 -5.15
CA LYS A 715 7.27 -36.14 -6.09
C LYS A 715 6.20 -36.75 -7.00
N GLN A 716 5.05 -37.12 -6.46
CA GLN A 716 3.93 -37.62 -7.25
C GLN A 716 3.47 -36.59 -8.30
N VAL A 717 3.32 -35.33 -7.88
CA VAL A 717 2.85 -34.26 -8.78
C VAL A 717 3.92 -33.87 -9.80
N VAL A 718 5.17 -33.69 -9.37
CA VAL A 718 6.23 -33.12 -10.21
C VAL A 718 6.92 -34.17 -11.09
N HIS A 719 7.11 -35.40 -10.60
CA HIS A 719 7.90 -36.43 -11.29
C HIS A 719 7.08 -37.60 -11.83
N GLU A 720 6.00 -37.99 -11.15
CA GLU A 720 5.27 -39.24 -11.46
C GLU A 720 3.96 -39.01 -12.22
N SER A 721 3.47 -37.76 -12.29
CA SER A 721 2.23 -37.42 -13.00
C SER A 721 2.39 -37.44 -14.53
N GLU A 722 1.29 -37.64 -15.26
CA GLU A 722 1.26 -37.55 -16.73
C GLU A 722 1.64 -36.14 -17.21
N ASP A 723 1.27 -35.11 -16.44
CA ASP A 723 1.58 -33.70 -16.68
C ASP A 723 2.90 -33.22 -16.05
N SER A 724 3.72 -34.14 -15.53
CA SER A 724 5.00 -33.86 -14.86
C SER A 724 5.88 -32.89 -15.63
N LYS A 725 6.04 -33.10 -16.94
CA LYS A 725 6.85 -32.24 -17.82
C LYS A 725 6.32 -30.81 -17.89
N ILE A 726 5.00 -30.62 -17.86
CA ILE A 726 4.37 -29.30 -17.92
C ILE A 726 4.60 -28.57 -16.59
N ILE A 727 4.37 -29.25 -15.47
CA ILE A 727 4.56 -28.68 -14.13
C ILE A 727 6.02 -28.35 -13.87
N MET A 728 6.94 -29.27 -14.18
CA MET A 728 8.38 -29.03 -14.09
C MET A 728 8.80 -27.82 -14.94
N SER A 729 8.26 -27.68 -16.16
CA SER A 729 8.54 -26.53 -17.04
C SER A 729 8.08 -25.22 -16.40
N LYS A 730 6.89 -25.21 -15.77
CA LYS A 730 6.37 -24.04 -15.05
C LYS A 730 7.21 -23.69 -13.81
N ILE A 731 7.64 -24.67 -13.02
CA ILE A 731 8.50 -24.43 -11.84
C ILE A 731 9.89 -23.93 -12.29
N TRP A 732 10.49 -24.57 -13.29
CA TRP A 732 11.75 -24.09 -13.87
C TRP A 732 11.63 -22.70 -14.45
N LYS A 733 10.52 -22.35 -15.09
CA LYS A 733 10.26 -20.97 -15.55
C LYS A 733 10.27 -19.99 -14.37
N ALA A 734 9.62 -20.31 -13.26
CA ALA A 734 9.64 -19.47 -12.06
C ALA A 734 11.06 -19.28 -11.48
N ILE A 735 11.87 -20.34 -11.43
CA ILE A 735 13.28 -20.29 -11.02
C ILE A 735 14.11 -19.46 -12.01
N SER A 736 13.91 -19.70 -13.31
CA SER A 736 14.67 -19.09 -14.39
C SER A 736 14.45 -17.58 -14.46
N ILE A 737 13.23 -17.09 -14.24
CA ILE A 737 12.92 -15.65 -14.19
C ILE A 737 13.73 -14.97 -13.08
N LYS A 738 13.86 -15.60 -11.90
CA LYS A 738 14.64 -15.05 -10.77
C LYS A 738 16.13 -14.93 -11.13
N ILE A 739 16.70 -15.97 -11.73
CA ILE A 739 18.11 -16.00 -12.14
C ILE A 739 18.36 -15.02 -13.30
N ALA A 740 17.48 -15.03 -14.30
CA ALA A 740 17.54 -14.16 -15.46
C ALA A 740 17.49 -12.67 -15.07
N LEU A 741 16.65 -12.29 -14.10
CA LEU A 741 16.58 -10.92 -13.61
C LEU A 741 17.92 -10.46 -13.03
N ASN A 742 18.60 -11.32 -12.24
CA ASN A 742 19.93 -11.05 -11.71
C ASN A 742 21.04 -11.06 -12.79
N ILE A 743 20.89 -11.81 -13.89
CA ILE A 743 21.88 -11.78 -14.98
C ILE A 743 21.70 -10.53 -15.83
N LEU A 744 20.48 -10.23 -16.26
CA LEU A 744 20.22 -9.15 -17.21
C LEU A 744 20.44 -7.76 -16.61
N LEU A 745 20.04 -7.54 -15.36
CA LEU A 745 20.18 -6.23 -14.71
C LEU A 745 21.65 -5.82 -14.50
N TYR A 746 22.52 -6.78 -14.19
CA TYR A 746 23.91 -6.50 -13.82
C TYR A 746 24.89 -6.72 -14.98
N ASN A 747 24.65 -7.72 -15.84
CA ASN A 747 25.65 -8.17 -16.82
C ASN A 747 25.37 -7.76 -18.27
N VAL A 748 24.16 -7.26 -18.61
CA VAL A 748 23.78 -6.97 -20.02
C VAL A 748 23.40 -5.51 -20.22
N VAL A 749 24.25 -4.76 -20.95
CA VAL A 749 24.11 -3.30 -21.18
C VAL A 749 22.74 -2.91 -21.74
N THR A 750 22.16 -3.69 -22.65
CA THR A 750 20.86 -3.41 -23.30
C THR A 750 19.71 -3.25 -22.30
N PHE A 751 19.76 -3.97 -21.18
CA PHE A 751 18.70 -3.97 -20.16
C PHE A 751 19.05 -3.10 -18.95
N GLN A 752 20.26 -2.53 -18.91
CA GLN A 752 20.67 -1.65 -17.82
C GLN A 752 19.94 -0.30 -17.89
N GLY A 753 18.88 -0.16 -17.10
CA GLY A 753 18.03 1.03 -17.06
C GLY A 753 16.54 0.72 -17.16
N TRP A 754 16.18 -0.52 -17.50
CA TRP A 754 14.81 -1.00 -17.39
C TRP A 754 14.39 -1.09 -15.93
N ALA A 755 13.14 -0.73 -15.65
CA ALA A 755 12.55 -1.00 -14.34
C ALA A 755 12.42 -2.53 -14.15
N PRO A 756 12.70 -3.08 -12.95
CA PRO A 756 12.63 -4.52 -12.69
C PRO A 756 11.29 -5.14 -13.10
N GLU A 757 10.19 -4.43 -12.92
CA GLU A 757 8.83 -4.87 -13.23
C GLU A 757 8.59 -4.99 -14.74
N LYS A 758 9.14 -4.03 -15.53
CA LYS A 758 9.13 -4.10 -16.99
C LYS A 758 9.92 -5.31 -17.48
N LEU A 759 11.05 -5.61 -16.82
CA LEU A 759 11.86 -6.77 -17.13
C LEU A 759 11.14 -8.08 -16.78
N LEU A 760 10.45 -8.16 -15.64
CA LEU A 760 9.62 -9.32 -15.27
C LEU A 760 8.53 -9.60 -16.32
N LEU A 761 7.86 -8.57 -16.82
CA LEU A 761 6.88 -8.70 -17.91
C LEU A 761 7.49 -9.27 -19.19
N PHE A 762 8.69 -8.82 -19.52
CA PHE A 762 9.41 -9.31 -20.69
C PHE A 762 9.87 -10.76 -20.51
N LEU A 763 10.46 -11.10 -19.36
CA LEU A 763 10.93 -12.44 -19.02
C LEU A 763 9.79 -13.47 -18.98
N ASN A 764 8.59 -13.06 -18.55
CA ASN A 764 7.44 -13.95 -18.47
C ASN A 764 6.93 -14.44 -19.83
N LYS A 765 7.22 -13.73 -20.93
CA LYS A 765 6.93 -14.24 -22.28
C LYS A 765 7.70 -15.53 -22.58
N GLY A 766 8.79 -15.78 -21.85
CA GLY A 766 9.63 -16.95 -22.06
C GLY A 766 9.02 -18.23 -21.51
N PHE A 767 9.55 -19.35 -22.01
CA PHE A 767 9.23 -20.70 -21.57
C PHE A 767 10.53 -21.51 -21.38
N VAL A 768 10.45 -22.58 -20.59
CA VAL A 768 11.56 -23.51 -20.39
C VAL A 768 11.19 -24.86 -21.00
N PRO A 769 11.74 -25.25 -22.15
CA PRO A 769 11.44 -26.53 -22.76
C PRO A 769 12.02 -27.69 -21.94
N ILE A 770 11.20 -28.72 -21.71
CA ILE A 770 11.63 -30.03 -21.19
C ILE A 770 11.41 -31.03 -22.31
N ILE A 771 12.40 -31.12 -23.19
CA ILE A 771 12.34 -31.91 -24.41
C ILE A 771 13.46 -32.96 -24.33
N PRO A 772 13.14 -34.24 -24.12
CA PRO A 772 14.13 -35.32 -24.18
C PRO A 772 14.63 -35.49 -25.63
N GLU A 773 15.87 -35.95 -25.81
CA GLU A 773 16.50 -36.21 -27.13
C GLU A 773 16.78 -34.96 -27.98
N MET A 774 16.81 -33.78 -27.37
CA MET A 774 17.17 -32.52 -28.02
C MET A 774 18.68 -32.44 -28.20
N ILE A 775 19.14 -32.24 -29.45
CA ILE A 775 20.56 -32.33 -29.77
C ILE A 775 21.19 -30.98 -30.11
N SER A 776 20.45 -30.12 -30.80
CA SER A 776 20.88 -28.74 -31.05
C SER A 776 19.71 -27.77 -31.12
N VAL A 777 20.00 -26.50 -30.89
CA VAL A 777 19.03 -25.40 -31.00
C VAL A 777 19.55 -24.36 -31.99
N VAL A 778 18.74 -24.04 -32.99
CA VAL A 778 19.04 -23.02 -34.00
C VAL A 778 18.45 -21.68 -33.56
N ILE A 779 19.30 -20.69 -33.41
CA ILE A 779 18.91 -19.34 -33.00
C ILE A 779 18.52 -18.56 -34.26
N THR A 780 17.23 -18.35 -34.42
CA THR A 780 16.65 -17.59 -35.54
C THR A 780 16.18 -16.21 -35.10
N THR A 781 15.76 -15.37 -36.04
CA THR A 781 15.13 -14.06 -35.76
C THR A 781 13.82 -14.15 -34.97
N ARG A 782 13.28 -15.37 -34.79
CA ARG A 782 12.09 -15.66 -33.97
C ARG A 782 12.40 -15.71 -32.47
N VAL A 783 13.68 -15.76 -32.09
CA VAL A 783 14.10 -15.79 -30.68
C VAL A 783 14.67 -14.44 -30.29
N GLU A 784 14.15 -13.86 -29.21
CA GLU A 784 14.62 -12.59 -28.68
C GLU A 784 15.80 -12.79 -27.73
N ILE A 785 15.72 -13.73 -26.79
CA ILE A 785 16.81 -14.02 -25.84
C ILE A 785 16.81 -15.50 -25.49
N ILE A 786 18.00 -16.07 -25.29
CA ILE A 786 18.19 -17.35 -24.61
C ILE A 786 19.08 -17.14 -23.40
N ILE A 787 18.66 -17.64 -22.25
CA ILE A 787 19.45 -17.67 -21.02
C ILE A 787 19.64 -19.13 -20.65
N LEU A 788 20.89 -19.56 -20.56
CA LEU A 788 21.24 -20.86 -20.03
C LEU A 788 21.12 -20.82 -18.51
N ILE A 789 20.33 -21.74 -17.94
CA ILE A 789 20.01 -21.76 -16.51
C ILE A 789 20.74 -22.89 -15.79
N GLU A 790 20.76 -24.07 -16.40
CA GLU A 790 21.47 -25.24 -15.90
C GLU A 790 22.06 -26.04 -17.07
N GLY A 791 23.25 -26.62 -16.88
CA GLY A 791 23.92 -27.46 -17.88
C GLY A 791 24.97 -26.75 -18.71
N LEU A 792 25.31 -27.35 -19.86
CA LEU A 792 26.38 -26.94 -20.75
C LEU A 792 25.86 -26.78 -22.17
N VAL A 793 26.37 -25.79 -22.89
CA VAL A 793 26.12 -25.63 -24.33
C VAL A 793 27.42 -25.32 -25.04
N MET A 794 27.55 -25.75 -26.28
CA MET A 794 28.71 -25.46 -27.12
C MET A 794 28.25 -24.69 -28.36
N ASP A 795 28.93 -23.61 -28.68
CA ASP A 795 28.70 -22.94 -29.96
C ASP A 795 29.30 -23.78 -31.10
N LYS A 796 28.50 -24.08 -32.12
CA LYS A 796 28.90 -24.92 -33.26
C LYS A 796 30.10 -24.35 -34.02
N PHE A 797 30.20 -23.04 -34.12
CA PHE A 797 31.25 -22.38 -34.92
C PHE A 797 32.54 -22.17 -34.14
N SER A 798 32.45 -21.56 -32.94
CA SER A 798 33.65 -21.31 -32.12
C SER A 798 34.14 -22.52 -31.34
N ARG A 799 33.33 -23.59 -31.22
CA ARG A 799 33.59 -24.77 -30.37
C ARG A 799 33.83 -24.42 -28.89
N THR A 800 33.44 -23.22 -28.47
CA THR A 800 33.56 -22.78 -27.07
C THR A 800 32.39 -23.32 -26.25
N VAL A 801 32.70 -23.88 -25.08
CA VAL A 801 31.70 -24.40 -24.13
C VAL A 801 31.33 -23.30 -23.15
N TYR A 802 30.03 -23.07 -22.99
CA TYR A 802 29.45 -22.15 -22.05
C TYR A 802 28.80 -22.92 -20.90
N THR A 803 29.15 -22.52 -19.68
CA THR A 803 28.63 -23.09 -18.44
C THR A 803 27.49 -22.23 -17.90
N ALA A 804 26.40 -22.86 -17.47
CA ALA A 804 25.29 -22.14 -16.86
C ALA A 804 25.67 -21.54 -15.47
N PRO A 805 24.99 -20.47 -15.02
CA PRO A 805 23.96 -19.71 -15.73
C PRO A 805 24.54 -18.52 -16.50
N VAL A 806 24.19 -18.37 -17.77
CA VAL A 806 24.79 -17.36 -18.66
C VAL A 806 23.82 -16.89 -19.75
N TYR A 807 23.96 -15.63 -20.15
CA TYR A 807 23.24 -15.06 -21.30
C TYR A 807 23.90 -15.54 -22.61
N ILE A 808 23.12 -16.11 -23.52
CA ILE A 808 23.60 -16.57 -24.83
C ILE A 808 23.45 -15.44 -25.85
N PRO A 809 24.54 -14.93 -26.45
CA PRO A 809 24.48 -13.91 -27.48
C PRO A 809 23.78 -14.38 -28.77
N LYS A 810 23.00 -13.49 -29.40
CA LYS A 810 22.36 -13.73 -30.73
C LYS A 810 23.35 -14.00 -31.87
N SER A 811 24.64 -13.71 -31.68
CA SER A 811 25.69 -14.04 -32.65
C SER A 811 25.94 -15.54 -32.78
N MET A 812 25.53 -16.34 -31.79
CA MET A 812 25.54 -17.80 -31.90
C MET A 812 24.35 -18.20 -32.75
N HIS A 813 24.58 -18.80 -33.92
CA HIS A 813 23.51 -19.21 -34.83
C HIS A 813 22.98 -20.62 -34.52
N GLU A 814 23.83 -21.52 -34.03
CA GLU A 814 23.45 -22.87 -33.65
C GLU A 814 24.25 -23.31 -32.42
N ILE A 815 23.54 -23.72 -31.37
CA ILE A 815 24.11 -24.24 -30.13
C ILE A 815 23.90 -25.75 -30.05
N ILE A 816 24.95 -26.44 -29.66
CA ILE A 816 25.04 -27.90 -29.53
C ILE A 816 24.88 -28.28 -28.06
N LEU A 817 24.16 -29.38 -27.80
CA LEU A 817 23.90 -29.90 -26.46
C LEU A 817 24.75 -31.17 -26.19
N PRO A 818 24.89 -31.58 -24.92
CA PRO A 818 25.70 -32.74 -24.55
C PRO A 818 25.30 -34.08 -25.18
N GLU A 819 24.08 -34.19 -25.70
CA GLU A 819 23.58 -35.38 -26.40
C GLU A 819 24.02 -35.44 -27.88
N HIS A 820 24.73 -34.43 -28.40
CA HIS A 820 25.17 -34.37 -29.78
C HIS A 820 26.35 -35.29 -30.09
N PRO A 821 26.41 -35.92 -31.29
CA PRO A 821 27.54 -36.76 -31.70
C PRO A 821 28.91 -36.06 -31.59
N ASP A 822 28.96 -34.78 -31.98
CA ASP A 822 30.15 -33.93 -31.85
C ASP A 822 30.55 -33.57 -30.40
N TRP A 823 29.81 -34.00 -29.38
CA TRP A 823 30.10 -33.68 -27.99
C TRP A 823 31.06 -34.70 -27.39
N GLU A 824 32.21 -34.24 -26.90
CA GLU A 824 33.34 -35.11 -26.54
C GLU A 824 33.13 -35.94 -25.25
N TYR A 825 32.23 -35.53 -24.34
CA TYR A 825 32.02 -36.19 -23.05
C TYR A 825 30.54 -36.26 -22.64
N SER A 826 30.05 -37.44 -22.29
CA SER A 826 28.65 -37.61 -21.84
C SER A 826 28.44 -36.98 -20.45
N THR A 827 27.36 -36.21 -20.31
CA THR A 827 26.92 -35.64 -19.02
C THR A 827 25.53 -36.15 -18.67
N MET A 828 25.30 -36.53 -17.41
CA MET A 828 23.97 -36.93 -16.92
C MET A 828 23.04 -35.75 -16.61
N ILE A 829 23.51 -34.52 -16.78
CA ILE A 829 22.77 -33.31 -16.42
C ILE A 829 22.06 -32.79 -17.67
N GLU A 830 20.73 -32.73 -17.61
CA GLU A 830 19.92 -32.16 -18.67
C GLU A 830 20.13 -30.65 -18.74
N THR A 831 20.28 -30.14 -19.97
CA THR A 831 20.45 -28.71 -20.20
C THR A 831 19.11 -28.00 -20.13
N ARG A 832 19.02 -26.95 -19.30
CA ARG A 832 17.83 -26.12 -19.11
C ARG A 832 18.08 -24.69 -19.57
N MET A 833 17.21 -24.18 -20.42
CA MET A 833 17.32 -22.85 -21.00
C MET A 833 15.99 -22.12 -20.92
N LEU A 834 16.02 -20.84 -20.55
CA LEU A 834 14.89 -19.94 -20.70
C LEU A 834 14.95 -19.31 -22.09
N ILE A 835 13.92 -19.53 -22.89
CA ILE A 835 13.82 -19.02 -24.26
C ILE A 835 12.71 -17.98 -24.31
N ILE A 836 13.03 -16.78 -24.75
CA ILE A 836 12.07 -15.68 -24.91
C ILE A 836 11.77 -15.50 -26.40
N PRO A 837 10.51 -15.69 -26.83
CA PRO A 837 10.13 -15.48 -28.22
C PRO A 837 10.19 -14.00 -28.60
N SER A 838 10.41 -13.72 -29.89
CA SER A 838 10.23 -12.37 -30.43
C SER A 838 8.74 -12.03 -30.54
N ASN A 839 8.40 -10.75 -30.70
CA ASN A 839 6.99 -10.31 -30.80
C ASN A 839 6.24 -10.89 -32.02
N ILE A 840 6.94 -11.57 -32.94
CA ILE A 840 6.40 -12.07 -34.21
C ILE A 840 6.06 -13.57 -34.13
N SER A 841 6.50 -14.27 -33.08
CA SER A 841 6.35 -15.74 -32.97
C SER A 841 5.87 -16.18 -31.60
N ASN A 842 5.14 -17.29 -31.54
CA ASN A 842 4.63 -17.86 -30.29
C ASN A 842 5.37 -19.15 -29.89
N GLU A 843 5.15 -19.59 -28.64
CA GLU A 843 5.76 -20.83 -28.09
C GLU A 843 5.49 -22.07 -28.95
N GLU A 844 4.27 -22.24 -29.43
CA GLU A 844 3.87 -23.38 -30.28
C GLU A 844 4.63 -23.40 -31.62
N GLU A 845 4.88 -22.23 -32.21
CA GLU A 845 5.63 -22.11 -33.47
C GLU A 845 7.11 -22.41 -33.30
N LEU A 846 7.68 -22.07 -32.14
CA LEU A 846 9.07 -22.38 -31.80
C LEU A 846 9.27 -23.87 -31.48
N LYS A 847 8.24 -24.54 -30.94
CA LYS A 847 8.22 -25.99 -30.65
C LYS A 847 7.87 -26.86 -31.87
N GLY A 848 7.26 -26.29 -32.91
CA GLY A 848 6.80 -27.03 -34.09
C GLY A 848 7.91 -27.65 -34.95
N PRO A 849 7.56 -28.44 -35.99
CA PRO A 849 8.51 -29.16 -36.84
C PRO A 849 9.43 -28.25 -37.69
N GLY A 850 9.07 -26.97 -37.87
CA GLY A 850 9.92 -25.93 -38.45
C GLY A 850 10.47 -24.95 -37.41
N GLY A 851 10.51 -25.37 -36.14
CA GLY A 851 10.91 -24.59 -34.98
C GLY A 851 12.43 -24.54 -34.79
N ILE A 852 12.84 -24.16 -33.58
CA ILE A 852 14.26 -23.95 -33.26
C ILE A 852 14.98 -25.22 -32.80
N PHE A 853 14.24 -26.27 -32.48
CA PHE A 853 14.79 -27.51 -31.92
C PHE A 853 15.10 -28.53 -33.01
N LYS A 854 16.31 -29.10 -32.99
CA LYS A 854 16.68 -30.27 -33.80
C LYS A 854 16.74 -31.51 -32.92
N PHE A 855 16.16 -32.59 -33.45
CA PHE A 855 16.02 -33.87 -32.77
C PHE A 855 16.96 -34.91 -33.38
N ARG A 856 17.15 -36.00 -32.65
CA ARG A 856 17.78 -37.20 -33.21
C ARG A 856 16.98 -37.71 -34.39
N GLU A 857 17.56 -37.71 -35.58
CA GLU A 857 17.01 -38.49 -36.67
C GLU A 857 17.03 -39.96 -36.22
N LYS A 858 15.85 -40.58 -36.10
CA LYS A 858 15.78 -42.04 -36.11
C LYS A 858 16.30 -42.46 -37.48
N GLU A 859 17.54 -42.94 -37.54
CA GLU A 859 17.98 -43.77 -38.66
C GLU A 859 17.02 -44.96 -38.76
N ARG A 860 15.99 -44.81 -39.60
CA ARG A 860 15.37 -45.94 -40.27
C ARG A 860 16.39 -46.39 -41.31
N SER A 861 17.39 -47.16 -40.88
CA SER A 861 18.03 -48.10 -41.78
C SER A 861 16.96 -49.10 -42.21
N ARG A 862 16.53 -48.95 -43.46
CA ARG A 862 16.21 -50.14 -44.25
C ARG A 862 17.50 -50.95 -44.32
N ASP A 863 17.37 -52.25 -44.24
CA ASP A 863 18.44 -53.27 -44.25
C ASP A 863 19.00 -53.60 -42.85
N ASP A 864 18.22 -54.36 -42.08
CA ASP A 864 18.74 -55.59 -41.48
C ASP A 864 17.60 -56.54 -41.06
N ASP A 865 17.13 -57.35 -42.02
CA ASP A 865 16.44 -58.60 -41.70
C ASP A 865 17.49 -59.60 -41.21
N SER A 866 17.71 -59.66 -39.89
CA SER A 866 18.26 -60.87 -39.26
C SER A 866 17.66 -61.09 -37.85
N PRO A 867 17.23 -62.32 -37.51
CA PRO A 867 16.27 -62.51 -36.43
C PRO A 867 16.93 -62.96 -35.12
N HIS A 868 17.73 -62.14 -34.44
CA HIS A 868 18.22 -62.53 -33.09
C HIS A 868 18.50 -61.34 -32.15
N ARG A 869 17.49 -60.92 -31.38
CA ARG A 869 17.55 -60.83 -29.89
C ARG A 869 16.25 -60.29 -29.31
N LYS A 870 15.44 -61.18 -28.75
CA LYS A 870 14.56 -60.87 -27.62
C LYS A 870 15.37 -61.07 -26.35
N VAL A 871 15.64 -60.02 -25.58
CA VAL A 871 15.81 -60.10 -24.12
C VAL A 871 15.37 -58.76 -23.55
N GLY A 872 14.24 -58.76 -22.83
CA GLY A 872 13.83 -57.64 -21.99
C GLY A 872 14.65 -57.60 -20.71
N PHE A 873 14.76 -56.42 -20.11
CA PHE A 873 15.31 -56.25 -18.77
C PHE A 873 14.26 -55.59 -17.88
N ASP A 874 13.64 -56.42 -17.06
CA ASP A 874 13.27 -56.07 -15.69
C ASP A 874 14.56 -56.14 -14.85
N VAL A 875 14.89 -55.09 -14.09
CA VAL A 875 15.82 -55.20 -12.94
C VAL A 875 15.35 -54.28 -11.81
N ASP A 876 15.06 -54.92 -10.68
CA ASP A 876 14.79 -54.34 -9.36
C ASP A 876 15.99 -53.55 -8.79
N PRO A 877 15.76 -52.43 -8.08
CA PRO A 877 16.81 -51.62 -7.49
C PRO A 877 17.17 -52.11 -6.07
N LYS A 878 17.91 -53.21 -5.94
CA LYS A 878 18.59 -53.59 -4.68
C LYS A 878 19.88 -54.35 -4.96
N GLU A 879 20.96 -53.67 -5.36
CA GLU A 879 22.33 -54.19 -5.20
C GLU A 879 23.40 -53.12 -5.50
N ILE A 880 23.47 -52.04 -4.72
CA ILE A 880 24.69 -51.18 -4.65
C ILE A 880 24.92 -50.74 -3.20
N VAL A 881 25.13 -51.69 -2.29
CA VAL A 881 25.82 -51.45 -1.02
C VAL A 881 26.65 -52.70 -0.72
N THR A 882 27.88 -52.73 -1.24
CA THR A 882 29.07 -53.40 -0.65
C THR A 882 30.14 -53.52 -1.73
N LYS A 883 31.01 -52.51 -1.85
CA LYS A 883 32.41 -52.64 -2.32
C LYS A 883 33.08 -51.26 -2.33
N SER A 884 33.33 -50.70 -1.15
CA SER A 884 34.29 -49.60 -0.98
C SER A 884 34.83 -49.52 0.44
N GLU A 885 35.08 -50.67 1.08
CA GLU A 885 35.90 -50.74 2.29
C GLU A 885 36.82 -51.95 2.14
N ASN A 886 38.04 -51.71 1.68
CA ASN A 886 39.25 -52.49 1.93
C ASN A 886 40.35 -52.05 0.97
N LEU A 887 40.96 -50.89 1.25
CA LEU A 887 42.30 -50.56 0.78
C LEU A 887 42.77 -49.33 1.56
N ASN A 888 43.30 -49.56 2.76
CA ASN A 888 44.32 -48.73 3.41
C ASN A 888 44.74 -49.36 4.74
N SER A 889 45.69 -50.29 4.71
CA SER A 889 46.66 -50.44 5.80
C SER A 889 47.94 -51.13 5.34
N THR A 890 49.04 -50.44 5.60
CA THR A 890 50.39 -50.96 5.92
C THR A 890 51.15 -51.76 4.87
N THR A 891 52.16 -51.11 4.27
CA THR A 891 53.53 -51.65 4.25
C THR A 891 54.55 -50.51 4.22
N SER A 892 55.06 -50.14 5.40
CA SER A 892 56.41 -49.61 5.53
C SER A 892 57.39 -50.77 5.68
N SER A 893 58.24 -51.01 4.68
CA SER A 893 59.65 -51.33 4.94
C SER A 893 60.46 -51.28 3.64
N LYS A 894 61.61 -50.61 3.74
CA LYS A 894 62.80 -50.66 2.86
C LYS A 894 62.87 -49.72 1.65
N ILE A 895 63.47 -48.55 1.93
CA ILE A 895 64.71 -48.02 1.33
C ILE A 895 64.72 -47.95 -0.21
N LEU A 896 64.46 -46.76 -0.76
CA LEU A 896 65.45 -45.84 -1.35
C LEU A 896 64.82 -44.48 -1.64
#